data_AF-A0AAD2E321-F1
#
_entry.id   AF-A0AAD2E321-F1
#
_cell.length_a   1.000
_cell.length_b   1.000
_cell.length_c   1.000
_cell.angle_alpha   90.00
_cell.angle_beta   90.00
_cell.angle_gamma   90.00
#
_symmetry.space_group_name_H-M   'P 1'
#
loop_
_entity.id
_entity.type
_entity.pdbx_description
1 polymer ?
#
loop_
_entity_poly.entity_id
_entity_poly.type
_entity_poly.pdbx_seq_one_letter_code
_entity_poly.pdbx_strand_id
1 'polypeptide(L)'
;MGRIYKETAKPSSSTASPSAPAVTTSTSITETVNGSHDFKITGYSLSKGIGIGKYIASDTFMVGGYSWAIYFYPDGKSVEDNATYVSLFIALASEGTDVRALFELTLMDQSGGERHKVHSHFGRALDSGPYTLKYRGSMWGYKRFFKRSTLEGSHYLKDDCLQVHCCVGVVRSNTEGPKIYSIPVPPSDIGQHFGQLLESGKGTDVNFEVDGEIFPAHKLVLAARSPVFRAQLYGPMKDQDTQCIKIEDMEAPVFKALLHFIYWDVLPDMEELTGMNSKWASTLMAQHLLAAADRYGLDRLRLLCEANLCEDVAINTVANTLALAEQHHCFQLKSVCLKFVALPENLRAVMQTDGFEYLKESCPRVLTELLEYVARITEHSIAIGKHGNEAQNTMESSEDSAKTAIITTARHKCAACFKQYKKKEHLVAHMKVSYHSVHQPQCGVCQKHCKSFASLREHTTGLLAKGNCSKIFAERGCTLCMRIFDSPASLCEHLESCCLPAPFPLDLVTESQIDINGSGRIPEAIAMDCEMVGGGSDGSLDICARVCLVDEDEKPIFHTYVVPLIPVTDYRNEVTGITEENMRDAMPLKEVQDKILQILYNGESIGILRLHGGKARVLVGHSLGHDLNCLRMNYPDHLLRDTAKYPPLMKTNLVSHSLKYLTKTYLGYDIQSGLHDPYEDCVSAMRLYKRMRSQCHPRKGMGMLLAAAHSPSTNTFDSWKPKELENMTPDELFSISKSNYKCWCLDSGPLLS
;
A
#
# COMPACT_ATOMS: atom_id res chain seq x y z
N MET A 1 -63.50 27.85 -50.27
CA MET A 1 -63.32 28.54 -51.57
C MET A 1 -62.21 29.58 -51.41
N GLY A 2 -61.24 29.60 -52.33
CA GLY A 2 -60.22 30.65 -52.40
C GLY A 2 -58.86 30.11 -52.86
N ARG A 3 -58.48 30.42 -54.10
CA ARG A 3 -57.30 29.91 -54.82
C ARG A 3 -55.98 30.53 -54.34
N ILE A 4 -54.95 29.68 -54.43
CA ILE A 4 -53.50 29.85 -54.63
C ILE A 4 -53.06 31.18 -55.27
N TYR A 5 -51.94 31.72 -54.78
CA TYR A 5 -50.90 32.34 -55.62
C TYR A 5 -49.50 31.86 -55.20
N LYS A 6 -48.70 31.43 -56.18
CA LYS A 6 -47.25 31.16 -56.10
C LYS A 6 -46.49 32.45 -56.36
N GLU A 7 -45.35 32.65 -55.70
CA GLU A 7 -44.26 33.41 -56.29
C GLU A 7 -42.88 32.97 -55.75
N THR A 8 -41.89 33.05 -56.63
CA THR A 8 -40.54 32.45 -56.55
C THR A 8 -39.44 33.48 -56.25
N ALA A 9 -38.56 33.12 -55.30
CA ALA A 9 -37.13 33.45 -55.06
C ALA A 9 -36.45 34.71 -55.64
N LYS A 10 -35.64 35.38 -54.79
CA LYS A 10 -34.21 35.74 -55.04
C LYS A 10 -33.45 36.08 -53.73
N PRO A 11 -32.11 35.95 -53.68
CA PRO A 11 -31.32 35.97 -52.45
C PRO A 11 -30.69 37.34 -52.14
N SER A 12 -30.46 37.64 -50.86
CA SER A 12 -29.69 38.81 -50.41
C SER A 12 -28.58 38.38 -49.45
N SER A 13 -27.34 38.67 -49.83
CA SER A 13 -26.14 38.56 -49.02
C SER A 13 -26.12 39.60 -47.90
N SER A 14 -25.93 39.19 -46.66
CA SER A 14 -25.58 40.07 -45.54
C SER A 14 -24.20 39.69 -45.00
N THR A 15 -23.23 40.57 -45.24
CA THR A 15 -21.91 40.62 -44.60
C THR A 15 -22.06 40.81 -43.09
N ALA A 16 -21.59 39.85 -42.30
CA ALA A 16 -21.48 39.97 -40.85
C ALA A 16 -20.11 40.57 -40.46
N SER A 17 -20.15 41.64 -39.68
CA SER A 17 -18.99 42.25 -39.02
C SER A 17 -18.37 41.29 -37.98
N PRO A 18 -17.04 41.31 -37.76
CA PRO A 18 -16.42 40.47 -36.75
C PRO A 18 -16.86 40.91 -35.35
N SER A 19 -17.49 40.00 -34.59
CA SER A 19 -17.76 40.18 -33.17
C SER A 19 -16.44 40.32 -32.41
N ALA A 20 -16.33 41.32 -31.53
CA ALA A 20 -15.19 41.45 -30.63
C ALA A 20 -14.94 40.13 -29.88
N PRO A 21 -13.68 39.71 -29.69
CA PRO A 21 -13.36 38.45 -29.03
C PRO A 21 -13.98 38.42 -27.63
N ALA A 22 -14.67 37.31 -27.32
CA ALA A 22 -15.27 37.11 -26.02
C ALA A 22 -14.17 37.06 -24.96
N VAL A 23 -14.07 38.11 -24.15
CA VAL A 23 -13.15 38.16 -23.02
C VAL A 23 -13.69 37.21 -21.96
N THR A 24 -13.08 36.04 -21.84
CA THR A 24 -13.41 35.08 -20.78
C THR A 24 -12.57 35.38 -19.54
N THR A 25 -13.23 35.57 -18.41
CA THR A 25 -12.58 35.75 -17.11
C THR A 25 -12.80 34.51 -16.26
N SER A 26 -11.73 34.01 -15.64
CA SER A 26 -11.78 32.95 -14.64
C SER A 26 -11.26 33.47 -13.32
N THR A 27 -11.89 33.09 -12.21
CA THR A 27 -11.43 33.46 -10.87
C THR A 27 -10.91 32.19 -10.20
N SER A 28 -9.62 32.18 -9.87
CA SER A 28 -9.06 31.16 -8.98
C SER A 28 -9.53 31.45 -7.57
N ILE A 29 -10.29 30.51 -6.98
CA ILE A 29 -10.67 30.57 -5.58
C ILE A 29 -9.75 29.59 -4.85
N THR A 30 -8.86 30.16 -4.04
CA THR A 30 -8.06 29.38 -3.10
C THR A 30 -8.70 29.53 -1.74
N GLU A 31 -9.26 28.44 -1.23
CA GLU A 31 -9.93 28.40 0.06
C GLU A 31 -9.22 27.42 0.99
N THR A 32 -9.50 27.54 2.29
CA THR A 32 -8.99 26.61 3.31
C THR A 32 -10.15 25.84 3.91
N VAL A 33 -10.04 24.52 3.89
CA VAL A 33 -10.89 23.64 4.68
C VAL A 33 -10.29 23.57 6.07
N ASN A 34 -10.96 24.21 7.02
CA ASN A 34 -10.51 24.29 8.41
C ASN A 34 -11.10 23.15 9.23
N GLY A 35 -10.31 22.64 10.16
CA GLY A 35 -10.75 21.71 11.19
C GLY A 35 -9.89 21.86 12.42
N SER A 36 -10.47 21.57 13.58
CA SER A 36 -9.81 21.74 14.87
C SER A 36 -9.77 20.43 15.65
N HIS A 37 -8.77 20.30 16.52
CA HIS A 37 -8.62 19.15 17.40
C HIS A 37 -8.07 19.59 18.76
N ASP A 38 -8.73 19.13 19.82
CA ASP A 38 -8.34 19.35 21.20
C ASP A 38 -7.61 18.12 21.73
N PHE A 39 -6.38 18.33 22.18
CA PHE A 39 -5.53 17.30 22.72
C PHE A 39 -5.21 17.58 24.19
N LYS A 40 -5.82 16.79 25.07
CA LYS A 40 -5.57 16.83 26.51
C LYS A 40 -4.47 15.83 26.87
N ILE A 41 -3.40 16.34 27.48
CA ILE A 41 -2.29 15.53 27.98
C ILE A 41 -2.43 15.44 29.49
N THR A 42 -2.80 14.27 30.00
CA THR A 42 -2.92 13.99 31.43
C THR A 42 -1.65 13.32 31.95
N GLY A 43 -1.24 13.62 33.18
CA GLY A 43 -0.04 13.00 33.77
C GLY A 43 1.26 13.65 33.29
N TYR A 44 1.28 14.97 33.08
CA TYR A 44 2.46 15.68 32.56
C TYR A 44 3.72 15.38 33.39
N SER A 45 3.59 15.28 34.71
CA SER A 45 4.67 14.97 35.65
C SER A 45 5.34 13.62 35.40
N LEU A 46 4.61 12.64 34.84
CA LEU A 46 5.13 11.33 34.42
C LEU A 46 5.72 11.38 33.00
N SER A 47 5.29 12.36 32.20
CA SER A 47 5.77 12.54 30.83
C SER A 47 7.05 13.37 30.73
N LYS A 48 7.37 14.21 31.72
CA LYS A 48 8.65 14.91 31.77
C LYS A 48 9.77 13.94 32.14
N GLY A 49 10.90 13.98 31.44
CA GLY A 49 12.01 13.04 31.63
C GLY A 49 11.97 11.80 30.74
N ILE A 50 11.01 11.67 29.81
CA ILE A 50 10.97 10.57 28.82
C ILE A 50 12.14 10.62 27.82
N GLY A 51 12.85 11.75 27.74
CA GLY A 51 14.06 11.93 26.95
C GLY A 51 13.86 12.78 25.70
N ILE A 52 14.93 13.48 25.32
CA ILE A 52 14.94 14.39 24.17
C ILE A 52 14.58 13.62 22.88
N GLY A 53 13.68 14.21 22.09
CA GLY A 53 13.19 13.61 20.83
C GLY A 53 12.11 12.55 21.02
N LYS A 54 11.71 12.23 22.26
CA LYS A 54 10.52 11.43 22.55
C LYS A 54 9.30 12.33 22.69
N TYR A 55 8.14 11.83 22.27
CA TYR A 55 6.91 12.59 22.22
C TYR A 55 5.70 11.77 22.65
N ILE A 56 4.66 12.49 23.02
CA ILE A 56 3.30 12.01 23.18
C ILE A 56 2.52 12.45 21.94
N ALA A 57 1.84 11.51 21.28
CA ALA A 57 0.99 11.79 20.14
C ALA A 57 -0.48 11.88 20.57
N SER A 58 -1.23 12.78 19.93
CA SER A 58 -2.69 12.70 19.91
C SER A 58 -3.15 11.53 19.05
N ASP A 59 -4.43 11.18 19.16
CA ASP A 59 -5.10 10.39 18.14
C ASP A 59 -5.09 11.13 16.79
N THR A 60 -5.29 10.37 15.72
CA THR A 60 -5.39 10.94 14.39
C THR A 60 -6.75 11.57 14.17
N PHE A 61 -6.79 12.78 13.62
CA PHE A 61 -8.02 13.48 13.25
C PHE A 61 -8.01 13.89 11.78
N MET A 62 -9.18 14.01 11.16
CA MET A 62 -9.30 14.29 9.73
C MET A 62 -9.63 15.75 9.45
N VAL A 63 -8.85 16.39 8.58
CA VAL A 63 -9.13 17.73 8.05
C VAL A 63 -8.76 17.77 6.57
N GLY A 64 -9.66 18.31 5.75
CA GLY A 64 -9.41 18.48 4.31
C GLY A 64 -9.21 17.19 3.52
N GLY A 65 -9.65 16.04 4.05
CA GLY A 65 -9.45 14.71 3.44
C GLY A 65 -8.14 14.02 3.85
N TYR A 66 -7.38 14.60 4.78
CA TYR A 66 -6.12 14.05 5.28
C TYR A 66 -6.19 13.83 6.79
N SER A 67 -5.49 12.81 7.27
CA SER A 67 -5.31 12.47 8.67
C SER A 67 -4.09 13.19 9.24
N TRP A 68 -4.25 13.77 10.42
CA TRP A 68 -3.27 14.58 11.13
C TRP A 68 -3.11 14.10 12.57
N ALA A 69 -1.97 14.35 13.20
CA ALA A 69 -1.76 14.08 14.62
C ALA A 69 -0.86 15.15 15.26
N ILE A 70 -1.11 15.50 16.52
CA ILE A 70 -0.32 16.47 17.29
C ILE A 70 0.74 15.72 18.09
N TYR A 71 2.01 16.12 17.96
CA TYR A 71 3.14 15.57 18.71
C TYR A 71 3.66 16.59 19.72
N PHE A 72 3.56 16.26 21.00
CA PHE A 72 4.10 17.04 22.10
C PHE A 72 5.38 16.40 22.64
N TYR A 73 6.47 17.18 22.73
CA TYR A 73 7.78 16.74 23.22
C TYR A 73 8.05 17.41 24.58
N PRO A 74 7.87 16.71 25.71
CA PRO A 74 8.06 17.26 27.05
C PRO A 74 9.51 17.73 27.33
N ASP A 75 10.50 17.00 26.82
CA ASP A 75 11.93 17.31 26.96
C ASP A 75 12.54 17.93 25.69
N GLY A 76 11.69 18.45 24.80
CA GLY A 76 12.09 19.05 23.54
C GLY A 76 12.45 18.03 22.45
N LYS A 77 12.43 18.50 21.20
CA LYS A 77 12.68 17.66 20.02
C LYS A 77 14.16 17.43 19.71
N SER A 78 15.02 18.41 19.98
CA SER A 78 16.46 18.39 19.62
C SER A 78 17.37 18.51 20.83
N VAL A 79 18.51 17.79 20.77
CA VAL A 79 19.54 17.76 21.83
C VAL A 79 20.16 19.15 22.06
N GLU A 80 20.19 19.98 21.01
CA GLU A 80 20.69 21.35 21.01
C GLU A 80 20.05 22.26 22.07
N ASP A 81 18.80 21.99 22.47
CA ASP A 81 18.07 22.82 23.42
C ASP A 81 18.20 22.30 24.87
N ASN A 82 18.95 21.23 25.10
CA ASN A 82 19.24 20.62 26.40
C ASN A 82 17.99 20.44 27.30
N ALA A 83 16.89 19.97 26.71
CA ALA A 83 15.57 19.84 27.35
C ALA A 83 15.01 21.15 27.96
N THR A 84 15.49 22.33 27.57
CA THR A 84 15.06 23.60 28.18
C THR A 84 13.62 23.98 27.81
N TYR A 85 13.13 23.50 26.67
CA TYR A 85 11.83 23.86 26.10
C TYR A 85 10.98 22.62 25.86
N VAL A 86 9.66 22.79 25.98
CA VAL A 86 8.71 21.86 25.38
C VAL A 86 8.57 22.19 23.89
N SER A 87 8.40 21.17 23.06
CA SER A 87 8.13 21.35 21.63
C SER A 87 6.74 20.83 21.26
N LEU A 88 6.14 21.45 20.25
CA LEU A 88 4.81 21.07 19.78
C LEU A 88 4.79 21.09 18.25
N PHE A 89 4.31 20.00 17.66
CA PHE A 89 4.26 19.80 16.21
C PHE A 89 2.92 19.22 15.79
N ILE A 90 2.52 19.52 14.56
CA ILE A 90 1.49 18.80 13.83
C ILE A 90 2.17 17.93 12.76
N ALA A 91 1.74 16.68 12.63
CA ALA A 91 2.28 15.70 11.70
C ALA A 91 1.20 15.21 10.74
N LEU A 92 1.57 15.03 9.47
CA LEU A 92 0.74 14.37 8.48
C LEU A 92 0.76 12.86 8.73
N ALA A 93 -0.41 12.26 8.97
CA ALA A 93 -0.57 10.83 9.25
C ALA A 93 -1.07 10.03 8.03
N SER A 94 -1.63 10.69 7.01
CA SER A 94 -2.03 10.05 5.74
C SER A 94 -0.84 9.66 4.86
N GLU A 95 -1.01 8.57 4.11
CA GLU A 95 -0.14 8.20 2.97
C GLU A 95 -0.58 8.97 1.71
N GLY A 96 0.36 9.41 0.87
CA GLY A 96 0.02 10.05 -0.41
C GLY A 96 0.82 11.32 -0.74
N THR A 97 0.22 12.17 -1.58
CA THR A 97 0.79 13.37 -2.22
C THR A 97 1.04 14.54 -1.26
N ASP A 98 1.83 15.53 -1.73
CA ASP A 98 2.11 16.79 -1.03
C ASP A 98 0.83 17.53 -0.60
N VAL A 99 0.74 17.90 0.68
CA VAL A 99 -0.41 18.62 1.26
C VAL A 99 0.00 20.03 1.67
N ARG A 100 -0.67 21.06 1.15
CA ARG A 100 -0.48 22.44 1.61
C ARG A 100 -1.46 22.78 2.74
N ALA A 101 -0.95 23.23 3.88
CA ALA A 101 -1.79 23.57 5.02
C ALA A 101 -1.26 24.74 5.86
N LEU A 102 -2.19 25.45 6.49
CA LEU A 102 -1.97 26.43 7.54
C LEU A 102 -2.23 25.78 8.89
N PHE A 103 -1.55 26.25 9.93
CA PHE A 103 -1.64 25.68 11.26
C PHE A 103 -1.75 26.76 12.33
N GLU A 104 -2.53 26.46 13.35
CA GLU A 104 -2.50 27.14 14.62
C GLU A 104 -2.30 26.11 15.72
N LEU A 105 -1.35 26.39 16.61
CA LEU A 105 -1.08 25.59 17.79
C LEU A 105 -1.25 26.49 19.01
N THR A 106 -2.20 26.12 19.87
CA THR A 106 -2.60 26.91 21.02
C THR A 106 -2.49 26.06 22.27
N LEU A 107 -1.75 26.56 23.26
CA LEU A 107 -1.73 25.98 24.59
C LEU A 107 -2.69 26.74 25.48
N MET A 108 -3.65 26.02 26.06
CA MET A 108 -4.83 26.62 26.67
C MET A 108 -4.59 27.03 28.12
N ASP A 109 -4.97 28.26 28.46
CA ASP A 109 -5.04 28.71 29.85
C ASP A 109 -6.20 28.04 30.59
N GLN A 110 -5.92 27.46 31.76
CA GLN A 110 -6.90 26.70 32.54
C GLN A 110 -7.33 27.45 33.82
N SER A 111 -6.97 28.74 33.95
CA SER A 111 -7.41 29.61 35.06
C SER A 111 -8.78 30.26 34.83
N GLY A 112 -9.33 30.18 33.61
CA GLY A 112 -10.58 30.85 33.22
C GLY A 112 -10.39 32.30 32.75
N GLY A 113 -9.14 32.79 32.64
CA GLY A 113 -8.81 34.12 32.15
C GLY A 113 -8.61 34.23 30.64
N GLU A 114 -8.78 33.14 29.89
CA GLU A 114 -8.62 33.04 28.42
C GLU A 114 -7.26 33.53 27.88
N ARG A 115 -6.20 33.50 28.69
CA ARG A 115 -4.86 33.96 28.29
C ARG A 115 -4.07 32.87 27.56
N HIS A 116 -4.61 32.35 26.46
CA HIS A 116 -4.01 31.25 25.71
C HIS A 116 -2.67 31.62 25.06
N LYS A 117 -1.75 30.66 24.98
CA LYS A 117 -0.49 30.81 24.23
C LYS A 117 -0.70 30.32 22.80
N VAL A 118 -0.97 31.26 21.90
CA VAL A 118 -1.30 30.99 20.50
C VAL A 118 -0.08 31.18 19.59
N HIS A 119 0.13 30.23 18.67
CA HIS A 119 1.03 30.34 17.54
C HIS A 119 0.26 30.03 16.25
N SER A 120 -0.16 31.07 15.54
CA SER A 120 -1.03 30.96 14.35
C SER A 120 -0.34 31.40 13.07
N HIS A 121 -0.57 30.65 12.00
CA HIS A 121 -0.17 31.01 10.64
C HIS A 121 -1.33 31.51 9.77
N PHE A 122 -2.56 31.43 10.26
CA PHE A 122 -3.74 31.91 9.51
C PHE A 122 -3.65 33.41 9.22
N GLY A 123 -3.06 34.20 10.12
CA GLY A 123 -2.87 35.64 9.95
C GLY A 123 -1.62 36.07 9.15
N ARG A 124 -0.74 35.15 8.74
CA ARG A 124 0.53 35.44 8.02
C ARG A 124 0.60 34.80 6.64
N ALA A 125 -0.52 34.35 6.11
CA ALA A 125 -0.58 33.60 4.85
C ALA A 125 0.01 34.37 3.65
N LEU A 126 -0.04 35.71 3.67
CA LEU A 126 0.55 36.58 2.63
C LEU A 126 2.09 36.71 2.72
N ASP A 127 2.69 36.51 3.90
CA ASP A 127 4.14 36.70 4.12
C ASP A 127 4.95 35.40 3.91
N SER A 128 4.45 34.28 4.42
CA SER A 128 5.17 33.00 4.42
C SER A 128 4.48 31.87 3.68
N GLY A 129 3.24 32.08 3.24
CA GLY A 129 2.43 31.05 2.57
C GLY A 129 2.07 29.86 3.47
N PRO A 130 1.24 28.93 2.96
CA PRO A 130 0.96 27.65 3.60
C PRO A 130 2.16 26.70 3.51
N TYR A 131 2.31 25.82 4.49
CA TYR A 131 3.39 24.82 4.52
C TYR A 131 3.03 23.59 3.70
N THR A 132 4.00 23.01 3.00
CA THR A 132 3.82 21.78 2.21
C THR A 132 4.40 20.58 2.94
N LEU A 133 3.57 19.57 3.25
CA LEU A 133 3.97 18.31 3.89
C LEU A 133 3.91 17.18 2.87
N LYS A 134 5.05 16.52 2.63
CA LYS A 134 5.26 15.67 1.45
C LYS A 134 5.03 14.18 1.61
N TYR A 135 5.08 13.68 2.83
CA TYR A 135 5.00 12.25 3.12
C TYR A 135 4.51 12.01 4.54
N ARG A 136 4.06 10.78 4.82
CA ARG A 136 3.61 10.38 6.15
C ARG A 136 4.72 10.56 7.20
N GLY A 137 4.41 11.26 8.27
CA GLY A 137 5.35 11.61 9.34
C GLY A 137 6.14 12.89 9.08
N SER A 138 5.96 13.54 7.92
CA SER A 138 6.34 14.94 7.74
C SER A 138 5.59 15.78 8.78
N MET A 139 6.29 16.70 9.42
CA MET A 139 5.74 17.46 10.54
C MET A 139 6.21 18.89 10.55
N TRP A 140 5.35 19.77 11.03
CA TRP A 140 5.58 21.19 11.14
C TRP A 140 5.25 21.67 12.55
N GLY A 141 6.00 22.63 13.09
CA GLY A 141 5.79 23.12 14.45
C GLY A 141 7.01 23.79 15.05
N TYR A 142 7.01 23.92 16.37
CA TYR A 142 7.96 24.76 17.10
C TYR A 142 8.83 23.94 18.03
N LYS A 143 10.15 23.94 17.76
CA LYS A 143 11.14 23.31 18.65
C LYS A 143 11.17 23.98 20.03
N ARG A 144 11.07 25.32 20.07
CA ARG A 144 11.06 26.13 21.31
C ARG A 144 9.68 26.71 21.57
N PHE A 145 8.67 25.85 21.68
CA PHE A 145 7.27 26.29 21.79
C PHE A 145 7.01 27.04 23.11
N PHE A 146 7.47 26.48 24.24
CA PHE A 146 7.40 27.16 25.53
C PHE A 146 8.55 26.71 26.45
N LYS A 147 9.03 27.60 27.31
CA LYS A 147 10.12 27.26 28.25
C LYS A 147 9.57 26.38 29.37
N ARG A 148 10.16 25.21 29.58
CA ARG A 148 9.64 24.17 30.49
C ARG A 148 9.52 24.66 31.94
N SER A 149 10.56 25.30 32.46
CA SER A 149 10.57 25.86 33.82
C SER A 149 9.45 26.88 34.05
N THR A 150 9.05 27.61 33.01
CA THR A 150 7.97 28.60 33.07
C THR A 150 6.61 27.95 32.88
N LEU A 151 6.51 26.89 32.06
CA LEU A 151 5.29 26.11 31.86
C LEU A 151 4.80 25.52 33.18
N GLU A 152 5.71 24.92 33.94
CA GLU A 152 5.40 24.19 35.17
C GLU A 152 4.86 25.08 36.29
N GLY A 153 5.18 26.38 36.27
CA GLY A 153 4.64 27.38 37.20
C GLY A 153 3.51 28.22 36.64
N SER A 154 2.99 27.89 35.45
CA SER A 154 1.96 28.69 34.75
C SER A 154 0.57 28.10 34.89
N HIS A 155 -0.45 28.89 34.55
CA HIS A 155 -1.83 28.44 34.49
C HIS A 155 -2.16 27.52 33.30
N TYR A 156 -1.18 27.23 32.43
CA TYR A 156 -1.35 26.27 31.33
C TYR A 156 -1.27 24.82 31.82
N LEU A 157 -0.58 24.55 32.94
CA LEU A 157 -0.51 23.23 33.57
C LEU A 157 -1.36 23.27 34.86
N LYS A 158 -2.45 22.53 34.87
CA LYS A 158 -3.36 22.45 36.02
C LYS A 158 -3.78 21.01 36.25
N ASP A 159 -3.78 20.56 37.50
CA ASP A 159 -4.13 19.18 37.88
C ASP A 159 -3.34 18.13 37.07
N ASP A 160 -2.05 18.40 36.88
CA ASP A 160 -1.12 17.61 36.07
C ASP A 160 -1.55 17.39 34.59
N CYS A 161 -2.38 18.30 34.07
CA CYS A 161 -2.92 18.25 32.72
C CYS A 161 -2.53 19.48 31.89
N LEU A 162 -2.15 19.27 30.64
CA LEU A 162 -2.05 20.30 29.60
C LEU A 162 -3.20 20.14 28.61
N GLN A 163 -3.66 21.26 28.05
CA GLN A 163 -4.67 21.26 26.98
C GLN A 163 -4.10 22.01 25.77
N VAL A 164 -4.01 21.31 24.64
CA VAL A 164 -3.55 21.86 23.37
C VAL A 164 -4.71 21.89 22.40
N HIS A 165 -5.03 23.07 21.90
CA HIS A 165 -5.95 23.23 20.78
C HIS A 165 -5.14 23.40 19.49
N CYS A 166 -5.48 22.66 18.44
CA CYS A 166 -4.87 22.80 17.13
C CYS A 166 -5.95 23.08 16.08
N CYS A 167 -5.72 24.11 15.25
CA CYS A 167 -6.47 24.29 14.01
C CYS A 167 -5.58 23.99 12.81
N VAL A 168 -6.10 23.21 11.86
CA VAL A 168 -5.48 22.91 10.58
C VAL A 168 -6.36 23.51 9.49
N GLY A 169 -5.76 24.25 8.56
CA GLY A 169 -6.44 24.79 7.38
C GLY A 169 -5.82 24.21 6.12
N VAL A 170 -6.45 23.20 5.53
CA VAL A 170 -5.94 22.57 4.31
C VAL A 170 -6.32 23.42 3.11
N VAL A 171 -5.31 23.88 2.36
CA VAL A 171 -5.52 24.76 1.21
C VAL A 171 -6.02 23.94 0.04
N ARG A 172 -7.15 24.34 -0.53
CA ARG A 172 -7.74 23.81 -1.75
C ARG A 172 -7.85 24.95 -2.75
N SER A 173 -7.38 24.69 -3.97
CA SER A 173 -7.51 25.63 -5.08
C SER A 173 -8.46 25.05 -6.11
N ASN A 174 -9.57 25.76 -6.33
CA ASN A 174 -10.54 25.42 -7.33
C ASN A 174 -10.70 26.61 -8.26
N THR A 175 -10.62 26.38 -9.57
CA THR A 175 -10.83 27.45 -10.55
C THR A 175 -12.30 27.44 -10.92
N GLU A 176 -13.03 28.50 -10.59
CA GLU A 176 -14.44 28.63 -10.94
C GLU A 176 -14.58 29.48 -12.22
N GLY A 177 -15.23 28.90 -13.24
CA GLY A 177 -15.86 29.65 -14.32
C GLY A 177 -17.16 30.32 -13.82
N PRO A 178 -17.80 31.19 -14.61
CA PRO A 178 -18.99 31.92 -14.16
C PRO A 178 -20.12 30.96 -13.75
N LYS A 179 -20.30 30.79 -12.43
CA LYS A 179 -21.41 30.01 -11.84
C LYS A 179 -22.63 30.92 -11.71
N ILE A 180 -23.49 30.89 -12.73
CA ILE A 180 -24.77 31.63 -12.68
C ILE A 180 -25.84 30.81 -11.94
N TYR A 181 -25.69 29.49 -11.78
CA TYR A 181 -26.65 28.63 -11.07
C TYR A 181 -25.98 27.46 -10.34
N SER A 182 -26.38 27.19 -9.10
CA SER A 182 -26.15 25.93 -8.40
C SER A 182 -27.45 25.13 -8.34
N ILE A 183 -27.39 23.86 -8.77
CA ILE A 183 -28.51 22.93 -8.60
C ILE A 183 -28.21 22.13 -7.33
N PRO A 184 -29.03 22.23 -6.27
CA PRO A 184 -28.87 21.36 -5.11
C PRO A 184 -29.14 19.91 -5.54
N VAL A 185 -28.13 19.06 -5.43
CA VAL A 185 -28.27 17.61 -5.67
C VAL A 185 -28.66 16.97 -4.34
N PRO A 186 -29.81 16.28 -4.25
CA PRO A 186 -30.21 15.60 -3.02
C PRO A 186 -29.29 14.40 -2.73
N PRO A 187 -29.17 13.96 -1.46
CA PRO A 187 -28.47 12.72 -1.10
C PRO A 187 -29.03 11.51 -1.85
N SER A 188 -28.20 10.48 -2.02
CA SER A 188 -28.59 9.23 -2.66
C SER A 188 -29.71 8.53 -1.88
N ASP A 189 -30.79 8.17 -2.56
CA ASP A 189 -31.97 7.48 -2.03
C ASP A 189 -31.99 5.98 -2.36
N ILE A 190 -30.91 5.44 -2.96
CA ILE A 190 -30.83 4.04 -3.39
C ILE A 190 -31.09 3.04 -2.24
N GLY A 191 -30.56 3.31 -1.04
CA GLY A 191 -30.78 2.46 0.14
C GLY A 191 -32.26 2.43 0.55
N GLN A 192 -32.95 3.58 0.44
CA GLN A 192 -34.38 3.67 0.70
C GLN A 192 -35.19 2.88 -0.33
N HIS A 193 -34.82 2.94 -1.61
CA HIS A 193 -35.49 2.20 -2.66
C HIS A 193 -35.37 0.67 -2.50
N PHE A 194 -34.18 0.15 -2.17
CA PHE A 194 -34.00 -1.27 -1.88
C PHE A 194 -34.65 -1.65 -0.55
N GLY A 195 -34.54 -0.81 0.46
CA GLY A 195 -35.19 -0.99 1.75
C GLY A 195 -36.71 -1.19 1.65
N GLN A 196 -37.39 -0.31 0.91
CA GLN A 196 -38.82 -0.43 0.62
C GLN A 196 -39.17 -1.71 -0.15
N LEU A 197 -38.25 -2.23 -0.96
CA LEU A 197 -38.45 -3.51 -1.65
C LEU A 197 -38.51 -4.67 -0.65
N LEU A 198 -37.64 -4.67 0.36
CA LEU A 198 -37.66 -5.65 1.45
C LEU A 198 -38.94 -5.53 2.27
N GLU A 199 -39.31 -4.33 2.71
CA GLU A 199 -40.49 -4.09 3.55
C GLU A 199 -41.81 -4.41 2.85
N SER A 200 -41.92 -4.09 1.55
CA SER A 200 -43.14 -4.32 0.79
C SER A 200 -43.32 -5.78 0.34
N GLY A 201 -42.25 -6.57 0.35
CA GLY A 201 -42.24 -7.97 -0.11
C GLY A 201 -42.60 -8.13 -1.59
N LYS A 202 -42.58 -7.06 -2.39
CA LYS A 202 -43.01 -7.10 -3.80
C LYS A 202 -41.94 -7.77 -4.67
N GLY A 203 -42.31 -8.88 -5.30
CA GLY A 203 -41.43 -9.58 -6.24
C GLY A 203 -40.41 -10.50 -5.57
N THR A 204 -40.64 -10.87 -4.31
CA THR A 204 -39.82 -11.85 -3.61
C THR A 204 -39.88 -13.21 -4.31
N ASP A 205 -38.72 -13.84 -4.44
CA ASP A 205 -38.52 -15.07 -5.21
C ASP A 205 -37.79 -16.16 -4.41
N VAL A 206 -37.55 -15.91 -3.11
CA VAL A 206 -37.03 -16.83 -2.11
C VAL A 206 -37.60 -16.51 -0.73
N ASN A 207 -37.84 -17.53 0.09
CA ASN A 207 -38.16 -17.42 1.50
C ASN A 207 -37.06 -18.05 2.34
N PHE A 208 -36.78 -17.47 3.51
CA PHE A 208 -35.91 -18.07 4.51
C PHE A 208 -36.71 -18.43 5.76
N GLU A 209 -36.60 -19.68 6.21
CA GLU A 209 -37.18 -20.12 7.48
C GLU A 209 -36.08 -20.07 8.55
N VAL A 210 -36.24 -19.19 9.54
CA VAL A 210 -35.26 -18.95 10.60
C VAL A 210 -35.99 -18.91 11.94
N ASP A 211 -35.65 -19.83 12.84
CA ASP A 211 -36.30 -19.95 14.15
C ASP A 211 -37.85 -20.02 14.08
N GLY A 212 -38.36 -20.69 13.04
CA GLY A 212 -39.81 -20.81 12.78
C GLY A 212 -40.47 -19.57 12.15
N GLU A 213 -39.73 -18.48 11.95
CA GLU A 213 -40.18 -17.29 11.22
C GLU A 213 -39.82 -17.36 9.73
N ILE A 214 -40.68 -16.80 8.88
CA ILE A 214 -40.50 -16.78 7.42
C ILE A 214 -40.12 -15.37 6.95
N PHE A 215 -38.97 -15.26 6.30
CA PHE A 215 -38.43 -14.02 5.75
C PHE A 215 -38.42 -14.05 4.22
N PRO A 216 -39.36 -13.35 3.55
CA PRO A 216 -39.36 -13.26 2.09
C PRO A 216 -38.28 -12.28 1.60
N ALA A 217 -37.57 -12.65 0.54
CA ALA A 217 -36.44 -11.87 0.00
C ALA A 217 -36.24 -12.06 -1.52
N HIS A 218 -35.19 -11.42 -2.06
CA HIS A 218 -34.87 -11.36 -3.49
C HIS A 218 -33.51 -11.98 -3.77
N LYS A 219 -33.47 -13.04 -4.58
CA LYS A 219 -32.25 -13.80 -4.91
C LYS A 219 -31.16 -12.92 -5.51
N LEU A 220 -31.52 -12.01 -6.41
CA LEU A 220 -30.56 -11.11 -7.07
C LEU A 220 -29.90 -10.13 -6.09
N VAL A 221 -30.67 -9.55 -5.16
CA VAL A 221 -30.12 -8.61 -4.17
C VAL A 221 -29.17 -9.35 -3.23
N LEU A 222 -29.58 -10.51 -2.71
CA LEU A 222 -28.77 -11.35 -1.83
C LEU A 222 -27.46 -11.80 -2.50
N ALA A 223 -27.53 -12.29 -3.74
CA ALA A 223 -26.36 -12.75 -4.48
C ALA A 223 -25.42 -11.62 -4.93
N ALA A 224 -25.93 -10.41 -5.12
CA ALA A 224 -25.08 -9.26 -5.40
C ALA A 224 -24.30 -8.81 -4.15
N ARG A 225 -24.89 -8.95 -2.96
CA ARG A 225 -24.37 -8.40 -1.71
C ARG A 225 -23.58 -9.41 -0.88
N SER A 226 -23.84 -10.70 -1.03
CA SER A 226 -23.15 -11.77 -0.30
C SER A 226 -22.62 -12.84 -1.28
N PRO A 227 -21.31 -13.12 -1.27
CA PRO A 227 -20.74 -14.20 -2.06
C PRO A 227 -21.27 -15.58 -1.63
N VAL A 228 -21.65 -15.73 -0.36
CA VAL A 228 -22.19 -16.98 0.19
C VAL A 228 -23.61 -17.21 -0.31
N PHE A 229 -24.50 -16.21 -0.23
CA PHE A 229 -25.83 -16.32 -0.84
C PHE A 229 -25.74 -16.51 -2.35
N ARG A 230 -24.78 -15.87 -3.04
CA ARG A 230 -24.55 -16.10 -4.46
C ARG A 230 -24.22 -17.55 -4.77
N ALA A 231 -23.32 -18.16 -3.99
CA ALA A 231 -22.96 -19.56 -4.15
C ALA A 231 -24.13 -20.50 -3.79
N GLN A 232 -24.88 -20.20 -2.73
CA GLN A 232 -26.02 -21.01 -2.30
C GLN A 232 -27.17 -20.99 -3.32
N LEU A 233 -27.44 -19.84 -3.93
CA LEU A 233 -28.56 -19.64 -4.85
C LEU A 233 -28.23 -20.01 -6.31
N TYR A 234 -27.00 -19.74 -6.76
CA TYR A 234 -26.59 -19.87 -8.17
C TYR A 234 -25.40 -20.81 -8.40
N GLY A 235 -24.86 -21.43 -7.36
CA GLY A 235 -23.70 -22.32 -7.46
C GLY A 235 -24.01 -23.73 -7.96
N PRO A 236 -22.97 -24.56 -8.17
CA PRO A 236 -23.11 -25.93 -8.70
C PRO A 236 -23.83 -26.91 -7.76
N MET A 237 -23.95 -26.55 -6.47
CA MET A 237 -24.63 -27.32 -5.42
C MET A 237 -25.91 -26.64 -4.93
N LYS A 238 -26.56 -25.80 -5.76
CA LYS A 238 -27.80 -25.11 -5.37
C LYS A 238 -28.82 -26.11 -4.79
N ASP A 239 -29.47 -25.73 -3.70
CA ASP A 239 -30.48 -26.57 -3.07
C ASP A 239 -31.59 -26.93 -4.08
N GLN A 240 -32.08 -28.17 -4.03
CA GLN A 240 -33.09 -28.66 -4.98
C GLN A 240 -34.42 -27.90 -4.85
N ASP A 241 -34.72 -27.38 -3.65
CA ASP A 241 -35.79 -26.44 -3.38
C ASP A 241 -35.21 -25.06 -3.04
N THR A 242 -35.16 -24.19 -4.04
CA THR A 242 -34.67 -22.80 -3.86
C THR A 242 -35.78 -21.82 -3.49
N GLN A 243 -37.00 -22.29 -3.21
CA GLN A 243 -38.12 -21.43 -2.83
C GLN A 243 -38.19 -21.21 -1.31
N CYS A 244 -37.75 -22.18 -0.51
CA CYS A 244 -37.64 -22.04 0.96
C CYS A 244 -36.29 -22.57 1.46
N ILE A 245 -35.48 -21.70 2.07
CA ILE A 245 -34.16 -22.03 2.61
C ILE A 245 -34.21 -21.99 4.13
N LYS A 246 -33.93 -23.10 4.78
CA LYS A 246 -33.92 -23.18 6.25
C LYS A 246 -32.56 -22.79 6.83
N ILE A 247 -32.56 -21.94 7.86
CA ILE A 247 -31.35 -21.54 8.61
C ILE A 247 -31.49 -22.02 10.05
N GLU A 248 -30.65 -22.99 10.44
CA GLU A 248 -30.78 -23.68 11.74
C GLU A 248 -29.92 -23.04 12.85
N ASP A 249 -28.84 -22.34 12.52
CA ASP A 249 -27.91 -21.74 13.51
C ASP A 249 -27.93 -20.20 13.46
N MET A 250 -29.12 -19.61 13.48
CA MET A 250 -29.29 -18.15 13.57
C MET A 250 -30.63 -17.81 14.21
N GLU A 251 -30.62 -16.84 15.12
CA GLU A 251 -31.84 -16.30 15.70
C GLU A 251 -32.54 -15.35 14.72
N ALA A 252 -33.88 -15.35 14.72
CA ALA A 252 -34.68 -14.51 13.83
C ALA A 252 -34.31 -13.00 13.88
N PRO A 253 -34.08 -12.36 15.06
CA PRO A 253 -33.67 -10.96 15.13
C PRO A 253 -32.31 -10.68 14.45
N VAL A 254 -31.37 -11.63 14.54
CA VAL A 254 -30.04 -11.51 13.93
C VAL A 254 -30.14 -11.62 12.41
N PHE A 255 -30.96 -12.54 11.92
CA PHE A 255 -31.20 -12.68 10.49
C PHE A 255 -31.96 -11.48 9.91
N LYS A 256 -32.92 -10.93 10.66
CA LYS A 256 -33.60 -9.68 10.30
C LYS A 256 -32.61 -8.51 10.18
N ALA A 257 -31.65 -8.41 11.10
CA ALA A 257 -30.60 -7.39 11.03
C ALA A 257 -29.65 -7.60 9.84
N LEU A 258 -29.31 -8.86 9.54
CA LEU A 258 -28.52 -9.23 8.36
C LEU A 258 -29.22 -8.81 7.06
N LEU A 259 -30.51 -9.11 6.93
CA LEU A 259 -31.32 -8.69 5.77
C LEU A 259 -31.44 -7.17 5.70
N HIS A 260 -31.69 -6.50 6.83
CA HIS A 260 -31.74 -5.03 6.86
C HIS A 260 -30.45 -4.44 6.28
N PHE A 261 -29.28 -4.91 6.73
CA PHE A 261 -28.00 -4.44 6.20
C PHE A 261 -27.83 -4.72 4.71
N ILE A 262 -28.27 -5.88 4.22
CA ILE A 262 -28.13 -6.23 2.79
C ILE A 262 -28.85 -5.22 1.89
N TYR A 263 -30.04 -4.75 2.30
CA TYR A 263 -30.88 -3.84 1.51
C TYR A 263 -30.62 -2.36 1.80
N TRP A 264 -30.36 -1.99 3.06
CA TRP A 264 -30.20 -0.59 3.48
C TRP A 264 -28.74 -0.15 3.55
N ASP A 265 -27.77 -1.07 3.62
CA ASP A 265 -26.34 -0.82 3.90
C ASP A 265 -26.10 -0.05 5.22
N VAL A 266 -27.03 -0.17 6.17
CA VAL A 266 -26.97 0.46 7.49
C VAL A 266 -27.38 -0.56 8.56
N LEU A 267 -26.75 -0.48 9.74
CA LEU A 267 -27.17 -1.26 10.89
C LEU A 267 -28.56 -0.79 11.35
N PRO A 268 -29.52 -1.71 11.55
CA PRO A 268 -30.80 -1.35 12.13
C PRO A 268 -30.63 -0.89 13.59
N ASP A 269 -31.63 -0.19 14.10
CA ASP A 269 -31.70 0.08 15.53
C ASP A 269 -31.89 -1.25 16.29
N MET A 270 -30.89 -1.60 17.09
CA MET A 270 -30.86 -2.86 17.83
C MET A 270 -31.88 -2.86 18.98
N GLU A 271 -32.26 -1.69 19.49
CA GLU A 271 -33.29 -1.56 20.52
C GLU A 271 -34.68 -1.87 19.95
N GLU A 272 -34.96 -1.42 18.73
CA GLU A 272 -36.22 -1.72 18.02
C GLU A 272 -36.35 -3.21 17.65
N LEU A 273 -35.24 -3.88 17.35
CA LEU A 273 -35.25 -5.28 16.94
C LEU A 273 -35.39 -6.27 18.10
N THR A 274 -34.84 -5.96 19.27
CA THR A 274 -34.85 -6.87 20.44
C THR A 274 -35.95 -6.55 21.44
N GLY A 275 -36.51 -5.34 21.42
CA GLY A 275 -37.46 -4.87 22.43
C GLY A 275 -36.87 -4.75 23.83
N MET A 276 -35.54 -4.85 23.97
CA MET A 276 -34.83 -4.81 25.25
C MET A 276 -33.92 -3.59 25.30
N ASN A 277 -34.19 -2.66 26.23
CA ASN A 277 -33.37 -1.45 26.43
C ASN A 277 -32.21 -1.72 27.39
N SER A 278 -31.38 -2.72 27.09
CA SER A 278 -30.18 -2.98 27.89
C SER A 278 -28.95 -3.02 27.01
N LYS A 279 -27.92 -2.27 27.41
CA LYS A 279 -26.62 -2.22 26.75
C LYS A 279 -26.04 -3.62 26.50
N TRP A 280 -26.27 -4.55 27.44
CA TRP A 280 -25.88 -5.95 27.32
C TRP A 280 -26.53 -6.68 26.14
N ALA A 281 -27.84 -6.46 25.91
CA ALA A 281 -28.55 -7.07 24.78
C ALA A 281 -28.02 -6.56 23.43
N SER A 282 -27.70 -5.26 23.34
CA SER A 282 -27.08 -4.67 22.14
C SER A 282 -25.69 -5.23 21.86
N THR A 283 -24.85 -5.41 22.90
CA THR A 283 -23.54 -6.06 22.76
C THR A 283 -23.70 -7.51 22.28
N LEU A 284 -24.61 -8.28 22.88
CA LEU A 284 -24.84 -9.68 22.49
C LEU A 284 -25.35 -9.78 21.04
N MET A 285 -26.28 -8.93 20.64
CA MET A 285 -26.74 -8.84 19.25
C MET A 285 -25.61 -8.51 18.28
N ALA A 286 -24.74 -7.57 18.63
CA ALA A 286 -23.58 -7.23 17.82
C ALA A 286 -22.61 -8.40 17.69
N GLN A 287 -22.45 -9.24 18.73
CA GLN A 287 -21.65 -10.46 18.67
C GLN A 287 -22.24 -11.50 17.70
N HIS A 288 -23.54 -11.78 17.79
CA HIS A 288 -24.21 -12.70 16.88
C HIS A 288 -24.25 -12.19 15.44
N LEU A 289 -24.45 -10.88 15.26
CA LEU A 289 -24.45 -10.27 13.93
C LEU A 289 -23.04 -10.25 13.31
N LEU A 290 -21.98 -10.10 14.12
CA LEU A 290 -20.60 -10.25 13.66
C LEU A 290 -20.35 -11.67 13.13
N ALA A 291 -20.76 -12.69 13.88
CA ALA A 291 -20.64 -14.08 13.46
C ALA A 291 -21.43 -14.36 12.16
N ALA A 292 -22.63 -13.79 12.04
CA ALA A 292 -23.43 -13.85 10.82
C ALA A 292 -22.73 -13.15 9.63
N ALA A 293 -22.17 -11.97 9.86
CA ALA A 293 -21.48 -11.19 8.83
C ALA A 293 -20.27 -11.95 8.26
N ASP A 294 -19.48 -12.58 9.13
CA ASP A 294 -18.36 -13.44 8.73
C ASP A 294 -18.87 -14.67 7.94
N ARG A 295 -19.88 -15.39 8.47
CA ARG A 295 -20.51 -16.55 7.82
C ARG A 295 -21.00 -16.26 6.41
N TYR A 296 -21.55 -15.07 6.16
CA TYR A 296 -22.11 -14.68 4.87
C TYR A 296 -21.17 -13.79 4.01
N GLY A 297 -19.93 -13.56 4.45
CA GLY A 297 -18.93 -12.80 3.70
C GLY A 297 -19.29 -11.32 3.51
N LEU A 298 -19.86 -10.69 4.55
CA LEU A 298 -20.26 -9.28 4.57
C LEU A 298 -19.23 -8.45 5.35
N ASP A 299 -18.07 -8.17 4.73
CA ASP A 299 -16.93 -7.53 5.40
C ASP A 299 -17.26 -6.17 6.02
N ARG A 300 -18.05 -5.33 5.33
CA ARG A 300 -18.43 -4.02 5.86
C ARG A 300 -19.31 -4.14 7.11
N LEU A 301 -20.24 -5.09 7.12
CA LEU A 301 -21.08 -5.36 8.29
C LEU A 301 -20.23 -5.87 9.46
N ARG A 302 -19.31 -6.80 9.18
CA ARG A 302 -18.37 -7.33 10.18
C ARG A 302 -17.59 -6.19 10.85
N LEU A 303 -17.03 -5.27 10.06
CA LEU A 303 -16.30 -4.10 10.57
C LEU A 303 -17.18 -3.13 11.38
N LEU A 304 -18.45 -2.93 11.00
CA LEU A 304 -19.39 -2.12 11.78
C LEU A 304 -19.69 -2.77 13.14
N CYS A 305 -19.86 -4.10 13.18
CA CYS A 305 -20.00 -4.84 14.43
C CYS A 305 -18.73 -4.80 15.27
N GLU A 306 -17.54 -4.92 14.66
CA GLU A 306 -16.25 -4.77 15.37
C GLU A 306 -16.12 -3.40 16.02
N ALA A 307 -16.48 -2.33 15.30
CA ALA A 307 -16.44 -0.97 15.84
C ALA A 307 -17.39 -0.82 17.04
N ASN A 308 -18.62 -1.30 16.92
CA ASN A 308 -19.61 -1.24 18.01
C ASN A 308 -19.15 -2.03 19.25
N LEU A 309 -18.61 -3.23 19.05
CA LEU A 309 -18.08 -4.05 20.15
C LEU A 309 -16.82 -3.45 20.78
N CYS A 310 -16.02 -2.70 20.01
CA CYS A 310 -14.83 -2.02 20.50
C CYS A 310 -15.16 -0.91 21.50
N GLU A 311 -16.25 -0.16 21.27
CA GLU A 311 -16.70 0.92 22.18
C GLU A 311 -17.16 0.36 23.54
N ASP A 312 -17.60 -0.89 23.56
CA ASP A 312 -18.20 -1.56 24.73
C ASP A 312 -17.26 -2.55 25.44
N VAL A 313 -15.96 -2.52 25.14
CA VAL A 313 -14.96 -3.35 25.82
C VAL A 313 -14.87 -2.96 27.30
N ALA A 314 -15.27 -3.89 28.16
CA ALA A 314 -15.24 -3.75 29.62
C ALA A 314 -14.67 -5.02 30.28
N ILE A 315 -14.32 -4.94 31.58
CA ILE A 315 -13.70 -6.05 32.33
C ILE A 315 -14.49 -7.36 32.21
N ASN A 316 -15.82 -7.27 32.31
CA ASN A 316 -16.73 -8.42 32.27
C ASN A 316 -17.04 -8.92 30.85
N THR A 317 -16.80 -8.13 29.80
CA THR A 317 -17.15 -8.47 28.40
C THR A 317 -15.93 -8.80 27.53
N VAL A 318 -14.75 -8.33 27.91
CA VAL A 318 -13.55 -8.37 27.06
C VAL A 318 -13.09 -9.79 26.74
N ALA A 319 -13.20 -10.74 27.67
CA ALA A 319 -12.75 -12.11 27.42
C ALA A 319 -13.61 -12.84 26.39
N ASN A 320 -14.93 -12.66 26.44
CA ASN A 320 -15.87 -13.20 25.44
C ASN A 320 -15.69 -12.52 24.08
N THR A 321 -15.52 -11.19 24.09
CA THR A 321 -15.28 -10.41 22.87
C THR A 321 -13.96 -10.80 22.21
N LEU A 322 -12.92 -11.08 23.00
CA LEU A 322 -11.62 -11.57 22.53
C LEU A 322 -11.72 -12.97 21.93
N ALA A 323 -12.49 -13.87 22.55
CA ALA A 323 -12.74 -15.21 22.01
C ALA A 323 -13.47 -15.14 20.66
N LEU A 324 -14.51 -14.30 20.58
CA LEU A 324 -15.25 -14.06 19.34
C LEU A 324 -14.36 -13.48 18.24
N ALA A 325 -13.52 -12.50 18.59
CA ALA A 325 -12.61 -11.87 17.64
C ALA A 325 -11.57 -12.85 17.07
N GLU A 326 -11.11 -13.81 17.87
CA GLU A 326 -10.24 -14.90 17.40
C GLU A 326 -10.99 -15.84 16.43
N GLN A 327 -12.19 -16.27 16.82
CA GLN A 327 -13.00 -17.23 16.05
C GLN A 327 -13.39 -16.70 14.66
N HIS A 328 -13.67 -15.40 14.55
CA HIS A 328 -14.10 -14.74 13.31
C HIS A 328 -13.01 -13.89 12.65
N HIS A 329 -11.74 -14.10 13.04
CA HIS A 329 -10.58 -13.45 12.44
C HIS A 329 -10.67 -11.90 12.39
N CYS A 330 -11.20 -11.31 13.46
CA CYS A 330 -11.33 -9.86 13.66
C CYS A 330 -10.06 -9.31 14.31
N PHE A 331 -9.00 -9.15 13.51
CA PHE A 331 -7.66 -8.80 14.01
C PHE A 331 -7.60 -7.47 14.77
N GLN A 332 -8.40 -6.48 14.36
CA GLN A 332 -8.40 -5.16 15.00
C GLN A 332 -9.05 -5.23 16.39
N LEU A 333 -10.26 -5.80 16.48
CA LEU A 333 -10.94 -6.02 17.75
C LEU A 333 -10.10 -6.90 18.69
N LYS A 334 -9.51 -7.99 18.18
CA LYS A 334 -8.58 -8.86 18.94
C LYS A 334 -7.41 -8.07 19.53
N SER A 335 -6.78 -7.21 18.74
CA SER A 335 -5.66 -6.38 19.21
C SER A 335 -6.08 -5.40 20.31
N VAL A 336 -7.26 -4.79 20.19
CA VAL A 336 -7.79 -3.88 21.22
C VAL A 336 -8.08 -4.64 22.51
N CYS A 337 -8.75 -5.79 22.42
CA CYS A 337 -9.05 -6.63 23.58
C CYS A 337 -7.77 -7.12 24.28
N LEU A 338 -6.77 -7.61 23.53
CA LEU A 338 -5.47 -8.02 24.10
C LEU A 338 -4.78 -6.87 24.83
N LYS A 339 -4.78 -5.68 24.24
CA LYS A 339 -4.21 -4.48 24.87
C LYS A 339 -4.94 -4.11 26.16
N PHE A 340 -6.27 -4.18 26.16
CA PHE A 340 -7.11 -3.89 27.33
C PHE A 340 -6.86 -4.88 28.48
N VAL A 341 -6.81 -6.19 28.18
CA VAL A 341 -6.58 -7.25 29.18
C VAL A 341 -5.15 -7.20 29.72
N ALA A 342 -4.16 -6.86 28.90
CA ALA A 342 -2.75 -6.85 29.31
C ALA A 342 -2.37 -5.68 30.25
N LEU A 343 -3.27 -4.72 30.49
CA LEU A 343 -3.06 -3.68 31.50
C LEU A 343 -3.09 -4.28 32.91
N PRO A 344 -2.09 -4.02 33.78
CA PRO A 344 -2.02 -4.65 35.11
C PRO A 344 -3.26 -4.48 35.98
N GLU A 345 -3.92 -3.32 35.86
CA GLU A 345 -5.14 -2.96 36.60
C GLU A 345 -6.36 -3.79 36.16
N ASN A 346 -6.41 -4.17 34.88
CA ASN A 346 -7.52 -4.93 34.30
C ASN A 346 -7.27 -6.43 34.36
N LEU A 347 -6.03 -6.89 34.16
CA LEU A 347 -5.69 -8.31 34.03
C LEU A 347 -6.22 -9.14 35.21
N ARG A 348 -5.98 -8.66 36.44
CA ARG A 348 -6.43 -9.36 37.65
C ARG A 348 -7.95 -9.48 37.71
N ALA A 349 -8.67 -8.44 37.34
CA ALA A 349 -10.13 -8.42 37.38
C ALA A 349 -10.72 -9.31 36.26
N VAL A 350 -10.15 -9.27 35.05
CA VAL A 350 -10.57 -10.11 33.92
C VAL A 350 -10.35 -11.59 34.23
N MET A 351 -9.22 -11.97 34.83
CA MET A 351 -8.92 -13.35 35.23
C MET A 351 -9.91 -13.94 36.25
N GLN A 352 -10.71 -13.09 36.90
CA GLN A 352 -11.75 -13.51 37.86
C GLN A 352 -13.14 -13.62 37.21
N THR A 353 -13.26 -13.36 35.90
CA THR A 353 -14.55 -13.43 35.19
C THR A 353 -14.78 -14.81 34.60
N ASP A 354 -16.05 -15.24 34.57
CA ASP A 354 -16.45 -16.49 33.91
C ASP A 354 -16.08 -16.50 32.42
N GLY A 355 -16.09 -15.33 31.77
CA GLY A 355 -15.68 -15.18 30.37
C GLY A 355 -14.20 -15.51 30.13
N PHE A 356 -13.33 -15.35 31.14
CA PHE A 356 -11.93 -15.73 31.02
C PHE A 356 -11.72 -17.25 31.10
N GLU A 357 -12.52 -17.96 31.90
CA GLU A 357 -12.53 -19.43 31.87
C GLU A 357 -13.06 -19.93 30.51
N TYR A 358 -14.11 -19.32 29.96
CA TYR A 358 -14.58 -19.62 28.60
C TYR A 358 -13.49 -19.40 27.54
N LEU A 359 -12.74 -18.29 27.62
CA LEU A 359 -11.62 -17.99 26.71
C LEU A 359 -10.53 -19.07 26.78
N LYS A 360 -10.23 -19.57 27.98
CA LYS A 360 -9.23 -20.62 28.21
C LYS A 360 -9.64 -21.96 27.61
N GLU A 361 -10.91 -22.31 27.69
CA GLU A 361 -11.45 -23.53 27.10
C GLU A 361 -11.57 -23.41 25.57
N SER A 362 -12.08 -22.28 25.07
CA SER A 362 -12.42 -22.10 23.66
C SER A 362 -11.23 -21.71 22.79
N CYS A 363 -10.31 -20.89 23.31
CA CYS A 363 -9.23 -20.28 22.54
C CYS A 363 -7.87 -20.29 23.29
N PRO A 364 -7.30 -21.45 23.67
CA PRO A 364 -6.09 -21.54 24.49
C PRO A 364 -4.84 -20.89 23.86
N ARG A 365 -4.79 -20.77 22.53
CA ARG A 365 -3.70 -20.08 21.81
C ARG A 365 -3.65 -18.59 22.14
N VAL A 366 -4.81 -17.96 22.32
CA VAL A 366 -4.92 -16.54 22.65
C VAL A 366 -4.32 -16.24 24.03
N LEU A 367 -4.35 -17.20 24.96
CA LEU A 367 -3.67 -17.04 26.24
C LEU A 367 -2.15 -16.97 26.11
N THR A 368 -1.57 -17.73 25.17
CA THR A 368 -0.12 -17.63 24.88
C THR A 368 0.22 -16.28 24.29
N GLU A 369 -0.59 -15.79 23.36
CA GLU A 369 -0.43 -14.44 22.80
C GLU A 369 -0.60 -13.35 23.85
N LEU A 370 -1.56 -13.50 24.77
CA LEU A 370 -1.75 -12.58 25.89
C LEU A 370 -0.54 -12.57 26.83
N LEU A 371 0.04 -13.73 27.14
CA LEU A 371 1.27 -13.83 27.95
C LEU A 371 2.46 -13.17 27.25
N GLU A 372 2.64 -13.38 25.95
CA GLU A 372 3.65 -12.69 25.15
C GLU A 372 3.43 -11.17 25.17
N TYR A 373 2.18 -10.73 25.04
CA TYR A 373 1.81 -9.32 25.07
C TYR A 373 2.12 -8.68 26.44
N VAL A 374 1.77 -9.35 27.54
CA VAL A 374 2.09 -8.93 28.92
C VAL A 374 3.61 -8.90 29.16
N ALA A 375 4.36 -9.88 28.67
CA ALA A 375 5.82 -9.93 28.77
C ALA A 375 6.47 -8.72 28.08
N ARG A 376 5.97 -8.35 26.89
CA ARG A 376 6.46 -7.17 26.14
C ARG A 376 6.17 -5.86 26.87
N ILE A 377 5.04 -5.75 27.57
CA ILE A 377 4.73 -4.57 28.39
C ILE A 377 5.65 -4.50 29.62
N THR A 378 5.91 -5.63 30.28
CA THR A 378 6.77 -5.68 31.49
C THR A 378 8.25 -5.44 31.20
N GLU A 379 8.77 -5.83 30.04
CA GLU A 379 10.14 -5.50 29.60
C GLU A 379 10.37 -3.98 29.47
N HIS A 380 9.34 -3.24 29.04
CA HIS A 380 9.37 -1.78 28.99
C HIS A 380 9.35 -1.12 30.39
N SER A 381 8.75 -1.78 31.40
CA SER A 381 8.74 -1.30 32.79
C SER A 381 10.04 -1.60 33.54
N ILE A 382 10.71 -2.73 33.25
CA ILE A 382 11.98 -3.13 33.91
C ILE A 382 13.18 -2.31 33.41
N ALA A 383 13.15 -1.81 32.17
CA ALA A 383 14.20 -0.94 31.64
C ALA A 383 14.30 0.43 32.36
N ILE A 384 13.28 0.83 33.11
CA ILE A 384 13.24 2.09 33.88
C ILE A 384 13.81 1.89 35.31
N GLY A 385 13.96 0.64 35.78
CA GLY A 385 14.30 0.32 37.18
C GLY A 385 15.77 0.01 37.49
N LYS A 386 16.71 0.05 36.54
CA LYS A 386 18.13 -0.30 36.79
C LYS A 386 19.09 0.87 36.55
N HIS A 387 19.01 1.89 37.38
CA HIS A 387 20.16 2.73 37.74
C HIS A 387 20.20 2.89 39.26
N GLY A 388 20.97 2.03 39.90
CA GLY A 388 21.18 2.05 41.35
C GLY A 388 22.17 0.98 41.80
N ASN A 389 23.40 1.44 42.04
CA ASN A 389 24.47 0.84 42.84
C ASN A 389 25.28 -0.33 42.24
N GLU A 390 26.46 0.01 41.71
CA GLU A 390 27.67 -0.80 41.86
C GLU A 390 28.42 -0.36 43.14
N ALA A 391 28.80 -1.33 43.97
CA ALA A 391 29.96 -1.21 44.85
C ALA A 391 30.54 -2.59 45.19
N GLN A 392 31.74 -2.81 44.63
CA GLN A 392 32.95 -3.38 45.24
C GLN A 392 33.04 -4.84 45.70
N ASN A 393 34.13 -5.46 45.18
CA ASN A 393 35.10 -6.37 45.85
C ASN A 393 34.58 -7.76 46.29
N THR A 394 35.32 -8.88 46.24
CA THR A 394 36.74 -9.21 45.99
C THR A 394 36.85 -10.75 45.87
N MET A 395 37.85 -11.20 45.12
CA MET A 395 38.71 -12.40 45.28
C MET A 395 38.26 -13.69 46.02
N GLU A 396 38.66 -14.79 45.36
CA GLU A 396 39.36 -15.99 45.89
C GLU A 396 38.70 -17.40 45.89
N SER A 397 39.40 -18.29 45.19
CA SER A 397 39.80 -19.67 45.56
C SER A 397 39.01 -20.89 45.02
N SER A 398 39.67 -21.50 44.03
CA SER A 398 40.12 -22.91 43.88
C SER A 398 39.19 -24.13 44.07
N GLU A 399 39.33 -25.02 43.06
CA GLU A 399 39.26 -26.50 43.08
C GLU A 399 37.86 -27.12 43.31
N ASP A 400 37.38 -28.13 42.57
CA ASP A 400 38.08 -29.26 41.97
C ASP A 400 37.29 -29.87 40.79
N SER A 401 38.01 -30.66 40.00
CA SER A 401 37.71 -31.21 38.67
C SER A 401 36.68 -32.33 38.64
N ALA A 402 35.72 -32.29 37.69
CA ALA A 402 35.22 -33.50 37.01
C ALA A 402 34.38 -33.18 35.75
N LYS A 403 34.96 -33.51 34.59
CA LYS A 403 34.32 -33.99 33.33
C LYS A 403 32.93 -33.40 32.99
N THR A 404 32.88 -32.48 32.04
CA THR A 404 31.72 -32.40 31.12
C THR A 404 32.21 -32.06 29.71
N ALA A 405 31.82 -32.91 28.78
CA ALA A 405 32.14 -32.83 27.36
C ALA A 405 31.78 -31.45 26.80
N ILE A 406 32.66 -30.92 25.95
CA ILE A 406 32.38 -29.77 25.10
C ILE A 406 31.26 -30.19 24.13
N ILE A 407 30.00 -29.95 24.50
CA ILE A 407 28.90 -29.91 23.55
C ILE A 407 29.11 -28.62 22.75
N THR A 408 29.75 -28.74 21.60
CA THR A 408 29.66 -27.72 20.56
C THR A 408 28.19 -27.60 20.21
N THR A 409 27.54 -26.51 20.63
CA THR A 409 26.16 -26.22 20.23
C THR A 409 26.15 -26.07 18.70
N ALA A 410 25.59 -27.07 18.01
CA ALA A 410 25.49 -27.08 16.56
C ALA A 410 24.70 -25.84 16.10
N ARG A 411 25.38 -24.87 15.45
CA ARG A 411 24.71 -23.69 14.90
C ARG A 411 23.91 -24.09 13.66
N HIS A 412 22.66 -23.67 13.58
CA HIS A 412 21.82 -23.93 12.41
C HIS A 412 22.08 -22.87 11.34
N LYS A 413 22.65 -23.28 10.21
CA LYS A 413 23.03 -22.40 9.11
C LYS A 413 21.97 -22.46 8.00
N CYS A 414 21.52 -21.30 7.51
CA CYS A 414 20.68 -21.22 6.32
C CYS A 414 21.47 -21.68 5.08
N ALA A 415 20.90 -22.59 4.30
CA ALA A 415 21.51 -23.10 3.07
C ALA A 415 21.67 -22.02 1.98
N ALA A 416 20.77 -21.04 1.93
CA ALA A 416 20.75 -20.02 0.89
C ALA A 416 21.67 -18.83 1.20
N CYS A 417 21.49 -18.16 2.36
CA CYS A 417 22.21 -16.92 2.69
C CYS A 417 23.35 -17.12 3.69
N PHE A 418 23.53 -18.33 4.23
CA PHE A 418 24.54 -18.71 5.20
C PHE A 418 24.47 -18.00 6.57
N LYS A 419 23.37 -17.31 6.89
CA LYS A 419 23.11 -16.80 8.25
C LYS A 419 23.04 -17.97 9.24
N GLN A 420 23.61 -17.76 10.43
CA GLN A 420 23.68 -18.78 11.49
C GLN A 420 22.75 -18.42 12.64
N TYR A 421 22.09 -19.43 13.19
CA TYR A 421 21.13 -19.31 14.28
C TYR A 421 21.48 -20.27 15.41
N LYS A 422 21.28 -19.82 16.66
CA LYS A 422 21.48 -20.64 17.86
C LYS A 422 20.38 -21.70 18.03
N LYS A 423 19.16 -21.39 17.60
CA LYS A 423 17.97 -22.25 17.68
C LYS A 423 17.43 -22.55 16.28
N LYS A 424 16.90 -23.76 16.08
CA LYS A 424 16.30 -24.20 14.81
C LYS A 424 15.06 -23.38 14.43
N GLU A 425 14.22 -23.06 15.40
CA GLU A 425 13.04 -22.20 15.27
C GLU A 425 13.37 -20.86 14.59
N HIS A 426 14.49 -20.23 14.96
CA HIS A 426 14.91 -18.95 14.37
C HIS A 426 15.35 -19.10 12.91
N LEU A 427 15.94 -20.25 12.54
CA LEU A 427 16.23 -20.56 11.14
C LEU A 427 14.93 -20.71 10.35
N VAL A 428 13.94 -21.42 10.89
CA VAL A 428 12.62 -21.58 10.25
C VAL A 428 11.94 -20.21 10.10
N ALA A 429 11.91 -19.39 11.15
CA ALA A 429 11.36 -18.04 11.11
C ALA A 429 12.06 -17.16 10.05
N HIS A 430 13.39 -17.26 9.94
CA HIS A 430 14.15 -16.59 8.89
C HIS A 430 13.76 -17.05 7.48
N MET A 431 13.60 -18.35 7.25
CA MET A 431 13.20 -18.89 5.95
C MET A 431 11.79 -18.43 5.55
N LYS A 432 10.85 -18.36 6.51
CA LYS A 432 9.48 -17.88 6.29
C LYS A 432 9.40 -16.45 5.76
N VAL A 433 10.31 -15.58 6.18
CA VAL A 433 10.29 -14.14 5.81
C VAL A 433 11.31 -13.75 4.73
N SER A 434 12.24 -14.64 4.41
CA SER A 434 13.34 -14.33 3.47
C SER A 434 13.07 -14.77 2.04
N TYR A 435 12.07 -15.65 1.82
CA TYR A 435 11.61 -16.10 0.50
C TYR A 435 12.78 -16.52 -0.39
N HIS A 436 13.69 -17.31 0.18
CA HIS A 436 14.87 -17.77 -0.53
C HIS A 436 14.46 -18.63 -1.72
N SER A 437 15.09 -18.39 -2.88
CA SER A 437 14.75 -19.12 -4.09
C SER A 437 15.97 -19.27 -4.97
N VAL A 438 16.00 -20.34 -5.75
CA VAL A 438 17.01 -20.56 -6.80
C VAL A 438 17.03 -19.45 -7.86
N HIS A 439 15.99 -18.62 -7.90
CA HIS A 439 15.86 -17.49 -8.81
C HIS A 439 16.41 -16.17 -8.25
N GLN A 440 16.91 -16.16 -7.00
CA GLN A 440 17.57 -15.00 -6.41
C GLN A 440 19.00 -14.83 -6.97
N PRO A 441 19.49 -13.58 -7.12
CA PRO A 441 20.90 -13.34 -7.46
C PRO A 441 21.86 -14.13 -6.58
N GLN A 442 22.81 -14.84 -7.19
CA GLN A 442 23.70 -15.75 -6.48
C GLN A 442 25.17 -15.39 -6.72
N CYS A 443 25.99 -15.49 -5.67
CA CYS A 443 27.44 -15.35 -5.79
C CYS A 443 28.04 -16.56 -6.51
N GLY A 444 28.64 -16.34 -7.68
CA GLY A 444 29.29 -17.40 -8.46
C GLY A 444 30.48 -18.09 -7.76
N VAL A 445 31.04 -17.48 -6.70
CA VAL A 445 32.14 -18.09 -5.92
C VAL A 445 31.61 -18.97 -4.79
N CYS A 446 30.86 -18.38 -3.86
CA CYS A 446 30.45 -19.07 -2.64
C CYS A 446 29.02 -19.60 -2.67
N GLN A 447 28.28 -19.39 -3.76
CA GLN A 447 26.91 -19.84 -3.96
C GLN A 447 25.89 -19.20 -3.00
N LYS A 448 26.25 -18.10 -2.32
CA LYS A 448 25.35 -17.33 -1.45
C LYS A 448 24.26 -16.65 -2.28
N HIS A 449 23.01 -16.91 -1.94
CA HIS A 449 21.86 -16.20 -2.50
C HIS A 449 21.70 -14.83 -1.83
N CYS A 450 21.47 -13.83 -2.66
CA CYS A 450 21.39 -12.42 -2.33
C CYS A 450 20.01 -11.89 -2.74
N LYS A 451 19.41 -11.02 -1.93
CA LYS A 451 18.04 -10.54 -2.18
C LYS A 451 17.94 -9.69 -3.46
N SER A 452 19.00 -8.94 -3.75
CA SER A 452 19.12 -8.10 -4.94
C SER A 452 20.56 -8.09 -5.47
N PHE A 453 20.74 -7.63 -6.71
CA PHE A 453 22.06 -7.45 -7.30
C PHE A 453 22.90 -6.39 -6.56
N ALA A 454 22.26 -5.41 -5.91
CA ALA A 454 22.94 -4.48 -5.01
C ALA A 454 23.57 -5.22 -3.82
N SER A 455 22.84 -6.13 -3.18
CA SER A 455 23.38 -6.95 -2.08
C SER A 455 24.44 -7.96 -2.55
N LEU A 456 24.34 -8.45 -3.78
CA LEU A 456 25.36 -9.30 -4.39
C LEU A 456 26.66 -8.52 -4.63
N ARG A 457 26.53 -7.29 -5.15
CA ARG A 457 27.64 -6.37 -5.38
C ARG A 457 28.32 -5.98 -4.07
N GLU A 458 27.56 -5.69 -3.02
CA GLU A 458 28.14 -5.46 -1.68
C GLU A 458 28.92 -6.68 -1.17
N HIS A 459 28.45 -7.89 -1.47
CA HIS A 459 29.10 -9.13 -1.07
C HIS A 459 30.41 -9.42 -1.84
N THR A 460 30.51 -9.02 -3.11
CA THR A 460 31.69 -9.28 -3.95
C THR A 460 32.66 -8.10 -4.02
N THR A 461 32.17 -6.86 -4.08
CA THR A 461 33.01 -5.66 -4.27
C THR A 461 32.84 -4.61 -3.16
N GLY A 462 31.96 -4.83 -2.18
CA GLY A 462 31.75 -3.89 -1.08
C GLY A 462 32.82 -3.94 0.02
N LEU A 463 32.78 -2.96 0.92
CA LEU A 463 33.72 -2.84 2.05
C LEU A 463 33.72 -4.06 2.99
N LEU A 464 32.61 -4.81 3.02
CA LEU A 464 32.42 -6.01 3.84
C LEU A 464 32.53 -7.31 3.01
N ALA A 465 33.07 -7.24 1.80
CA ALA A 465 33.20 -8.41 0.93
C ALA A 465 34.12 -9.47 1.54
N LYS A 466 33.74 -10.75 1.40
CA LYS A 466 34.60 -11.85 1.88
C LYS A 466 35.86 -11.93 1.03
N GLY A 467 37.03 -11.97 1.65
CA GLY A 467 38.33 -11.88 0.97
C GLY A 467 38.47 -12.78 -0.27
N ASN A 468 38.04 -14.05 -0.20
CA ASN A 468 38.11 -14.97 -1.34
C ASN A 468 37.12 -14.62 -2.48
N CYS A 469 35.89 -14.22 -2.13
CA CYS A 469 34.89 -13.84 -3.14
C CYS A 469 35.27 -12.55 -3.86
N SER A 470 35.79 -11.57 -3.10
CA SER A 470 36.26 -10.30 -3.64
C SER A 470 37.46 -10.47 -4.56
N LYS A 471 38.47 -11.24 -4.14
CA LYS A 471 39.65 -11.51 -4.96
C LYS A 471 39.28 -12.18 -6.30
N ILE A 472 38.50 -13.26 -6.26
CA ILE A 472 38.11 -13.99 -7.46
C ILE A 472 37.25 -13.10 -8.39
N PHE A 473 36.34 -12.31 -7.83
CA PHE A 473 35.50 -11.41 -8.62
C PHE A 473 36.31 -10.26 -9.24
N ALA A 474 37.32 -9.73 -8.54
CA ALA A 474 38.19 -8.69 -9.09
C ALA A 474 39.00 -9.20 -10.31
N GLU A 475 39.41 -10.47 -10.30
CA GLU A 475 40.20 -11.07 -11.39
C GLU A 475 39.33 -11.58 -12.55
N ARG A 476 38.11 -12.06 -12.29
CA ARG A 476 37.30 -12.81 -13.27
C ARG A 476 35.81 -12.45 -13.32
N GLY A 477 35.38 -11.45 -12.56
CA GLY A 477 33.99 -11.02 -12.46
C GLY A 477 33.65 -9.84 -13.37
N CYS A 478 32.50 -9.90 -14.04
CA CYS A 478 31.95 -8.76 -14.78
C CYS A 478 31.11 -7.89 -13.85
N THR A 479 31.43 -6.60 -13.75
CA THR A 479 30.71 -5.64 -12.89
C THR A 479 29.31 -5.28 -13.40
N LEU A 480 29.02 -5.50 -14.69
CA LEU A 480 27.72 -5.24 -15.31
C LEU A 480 26.74 -6.39 -15.06
N CYS A 481 27.06 -7.60 -15.54
CA CYS A 481 26.15 -8.76 -15.44
C CYS A 481 26.33 -9.59 -14.16
N MET A 482 27.34 -9.28 -13.33
CA MET A 482 27.68 -9.98 -12.08
C MET A 482 28.08 -11.46 -12.26
N ARG A 483 28.37 -11.92 -13.50
CA ARG A 483 28.88 -13.27 -13.77
C ARG A 483 30.39 -13.37 -13.54
N ILE A 484 30.83 -14.57 -13.21
CA ILE A 484 32.25 -14.92 -13.03
C ILE A 484 32.64 -15.88 -14.13
N PHE A 485 33.78 -15.63 -14.75
CA PHE A 485 34.31 -16.39 -15.88
C PHE A 485 35.44 -17.32 -15.44
N ASP A 486 35.74 -18.34 -16.25
CA ASP A 486 36.76 -19.33 -15.92
C ASP A 486 38.17 -18.72 -15.93
N SER A 487 38.41 -17.77 -16.84
CA SER A 487 39.70 -17.07 -17.01
C SER A 487 39.52 -15.55 -17.21
N PRO A 488 40.55 -14.73 -16.92
CA PRO A 488 40.54 -13.30 -17.25
C PRO A 488 40.38 -13.01 -18.75
N ALA A 489 40.91 -13.87 -19.63
CA ALA A 489 40.76 -13.72 -21.08
C ALA A 489 39.28 -13.83 -21.51
N SER A 490 38.55 -14.81 -20.96
CA SER A 490 37.11 -14.97 -21.19
C SER A 490 36.29 -13.80 -20.65
N LEU A 491 36.74 -13.16 -19.55
CA LEU A 491 36.14 -11.92 -19.06
C LEU A 491 36.37 -10.76 -20.06
N CYS A 492 37.59 -10.60 -20.58
CA CYS A 492 37.89 -9.55 -21.56
C CYS A 492 37.01 -9.68 -22.81
N GLU A 493 36.92 -10.87 -23.41
CA GLU A 493 36.05 -11.16 -24.54
C GLU A 493 34.56 -10.89 -24.22
N HIS A 494 34.13 -11.22 -22.99
CA HIS A 494 32.77 -10.94 -22.56
C HIS A 494 32.49 -9.43 -22.40
N LEU A 495 33.43 -8.63 -21.92
CA LEU A 495 33.22 -7.20 -21.66
C LEU A 495 32.86 -6.43 -22.94
N GLU A 496 33.42 -6.83 -24.07
CA GLU A 496 33.12 -6.24 -25.39
C GLU A 496 31.66 -6.41 -25.80
N SER A 497 31.01 -7.51 -25.40
CA SER A 497 29.59 -7.78 -25.68
C SER A 497 28.63 -7.42 -24.54
N CYS A 498 29.14 -7.27 -23.32
CA CYS A 498 28.33 -6.98 -22.14
C CYS A 498 27.98 -5.50 -21.98
N CYS A 499 28.96 -4.65 -22.31
CA CYS A 499 28.80 -3.20 -22.36
C CYS A 499 28.04 -2.86 -23.65
N LEU A 500 26.82 -2.37 -23.52
CA LEU A 500 26.01 -2.00 -24.67
C LEU A 500 26.26 -0.53 -25.03
N PRO A 501 26.27 -0.16 -26.33
CA PRO A 501 26.29 1.24 -26.72
C PRO A 501 24.96 1.91 -26.38
N ALA A 502 24.97 3.22 -26.12
CA ALA A 502 23.74 4.00 -25.97
C ALA A 502 22.89 3.89 -27.26
N PRO A 503 21.54 3.85 -27.14
CA PRO A 503 20.68 3.84 -28.32
C PRO A 503 20.85 5.14 -29.12
N PHE A 504 20.74 5.03 -30.45
CA PHE A 504 20.78 6.21 -31.31
C PHE A 504 19.44 6.97 -31.24
N PRO A 505 19.44 8.32 -31.11
CA PRO A 505 18.21 9.10 -31.08
C PRO A 505 17.34 8.90 -32.33
N LEU A 506 16.02 8.93 -32.14
CA LEU A 506 15.05 8.60 -33.19
C LEU A 506 15.17 9.50 -34.44
N ASP A 507 15.58 10.77 -34.28
CA ASP A 507 15.63 11.79 -35.34
C ASP A 507 16.66 11.50 -36.45
N LEU A 508 17.51 10.49 -36.28
CA LEU A 508 18.48 10.03 -37.29
C LEU A 508 18.05 8.73 -38.00
N VAL A 509 16.92 8.14 -37.60
CA VAL A 509 16.38 6.93 -38.22
C VAL A 509 15.45 7.36 -39.35
N THR A 510 15.98 7.36 -40.58
CA THR A 510 15.18 7.62 -41.79
C THR A 510 13.96 6.71 -41.84
N GLU A 511 12.78 7.28 -42.09
CA GLU A 511 11.50 6.59 -42.29
C GLU A 511 11.57 5.59 -43.46
N SER A 512 12.19 4.43 -43.26
CA SER A 512 12.07 3.30 -44.16
C SER A 512 11.04 2.34 -43.59
N GLN A 513 9.81 2.49 -44.08
CA GLN A 513 8.73 1.49 -44.20
C GLN A 513 8.65 0.46 -43.06
N ILE A 514 7.67 0.66 -42.18
CA ILE A 514 7.21 -0.35 -41.23
C ILE A 514 6.52 -1.47 -42.01
N ASP A 515 7.30 -2.48 -42.41
CA ASP A 515 6.78 -3.74 -42.94
C ASP A 515 6.03 -4.49 -41.83
N ILE A 516 4.70 -4.38 -41.82
CA ILE A 516 3.82 -5.31 -41.11
C ILE A 516 3.62 -6.53 -42.03
N ASN A 517 4.68 -7.29 -42.32
CA ASN A 517 4.61 -8.63 -42.94
C ASN A 517 5.99 -9.35 -42.99
N GLY A 518 6.82 -9.18 -41.96
CA GLY A 518 8.04 -9.99 -41.81
C GLY A 518 7.75 -11.33 -41.13
N SER A 519 8.05 -12.45 -41.80
CA SER A 519 7.99 -13.81 -41.25
C SER A 519 9.13 -14.06 -40.24
N GLY A 520 9.08 -13.39 -39.10
CA GLY A 520 9.97 -13.56 -37.95
C GLY A 520 9.15 -13.77 -36.68
N ARG A 521 9.72 -14.43 -35.66
CA ARG A 521 9.04 -14.70 -34.38
C ARG A 521 8.34 -13.44 -33.86
N ILE A 522 7.05 -13.56 -33.52
CA ILE A 522 6.25 -12.47 -32.98
C ILE A 522 6.91 -11.96 -31.68
N PRO A 523 7.23 -10.67 -31.53
CA PRO A 523 7.81 -10.14 -30.30
C PRO A 523 6.89 -10.38 -29.11
N GLU A 524 7.37 -11.12 -28.11
CA GLU A 524 6.59 -11.50 -26.93
C GLU A 524 6.49 -10.36 -25.90
N ALA A 525 7.45 -9.42 -25.91
CA ALA A 525 7.46 -8.25 -25.03
C ALA A 525 7.55 -6.92 -25.80
N ILE A 526 6.91 -5.89 -25.24
CA ILE A 526 6.93 -4.51 -25.71
C ILE A 526 7.35 -3.63 -24.54
N ALA A 527 8.30 -2.73 -24.76
CA ALA A 527 8.63 -1.70 -23.78
C ALA A 527 7.88 -0.40 -24.07
N MET A 528 7.45 0.30 -23.03
CA MET A 528 6.75 1.56 -23.10
C MET A 528 7.30 2.55 -22.08
N ASP A 529 7.35 3.81 -22.49
CA ASP A 529 7.71 4.95 -21.67
C ASP A 529 6.93 6.18 -22.12
N CYS A 530 6.65 7.09 -21.19
CA CYS A 530 5.86 8.29 -21.40
C CYS A 530 6.59 9.52 -20.86
N GLU A 531 6.66 10.57 -21.68
CA GLU A 531 7.04 11.89 -21.20
C GLU A 531 5.81 12.65 -20.71
N MET A 532 5.99 13.27 -19.55
CA MET A 532 4.93 13.95 -18.83
C MET A 532 5.17 15.45 -18.81
N VAL A 533 4.11 16.21 -19.10
CA VAL A 533 4.04 17.66 -18.86
C VAL A 533 3.20 17.93 -17.61
N GLY A 534 3.37 19.11 -17.03
CA GLY A 534 2.57 19.63 -15.95
C GLY A 534 1.26 20.25 -16.45
N GLY A 535 0.16 19.85 -15.84
CA GLY A 535 -1.11 20.56 -15.93
C GLY A 535 -1.71 20.86 -14.57
N GLY A 536 -2.97 21.30 -14.58
CA GLY A 536 -3.57 21.92 -13.40
C GLY A 536 -3.06 23.35 -13.21
N SER A 537 -3.58 24.07 -12.22
CA SER A 537 -3.29 25.50 -12.04
C SER A 537 -1.83 25.84 -11.71
N ASP A 538 -1.06 24.86 -11.25
CA ASP A 538 0.32 25.02 -10.78
C ASP A 538 1.34 24.09 -11.48
N GLY A 539 0.94 23.37 -12.53
CA GLY A 539 1.81 22.42 -13.25
C GLY A 539 2.14 21.14 -12.48
N SER A 540 1.51 20.91 -11.32
CA SER A 540 1.80 19.76 -10.46
C SER A 540 1.21 18.43 -10.95
N LEU A 541 0.20 18.47 -11.82
CA LEU A 541 -0.42 17.25 -12.35
C LEU A 541 0.40 16.71 -13.52
N ASP A 542 0.91 15.50 -13.40
CA ASP A 542 1.55 14.79 -14.50
C ASP A 542 0.52 14.38 -15.56
N ILE A 543 0.74 14.80 -16.79
CA ILE A 543 -0.09 14.45 -17.96
C ILE A 543 0.82 13.90 -19.05
N CYS A 544 0.46 12.73 -19.59
CA CYS A 544 1.17 12.17 -20.73
C CYS A 544 1.04 13.10 -21.94
N ALA A 545 2.19 13.50 -22.47
CA ALA A 545 2.31 14.40 -23.61
C ALA A 545 3.05 13.74 -24.79
N ARG A 546 3.86 12.72 -24.52
CA ARG A 546 4.51 11.88 -25.54
C ARG A 546 4.59 10.46 -25.02
N VAL A 547 4.40 9.49 -25.90
CA VAL A 547 4.53 8.06 -25.59
C VAL A 547 5.39 7.38 -26.66
N CYS A 548 6.18 6.39 -26.25
CA CYS A 548 6.96 5.54 -27.15
C CYS A 548 6.77 4.07 -26.77
N LEU A 549 6.69 3.20 -27.79
CA LEU A 549 6.66 1.75 -27.69
C LEU A 549 7.73 1.15 -28.61
N VAL A 550 8.53 0.23 -28.08
CA VAL A 550 9.56 -0.51 -28.83
C VAL A 550 9.41 -2.02 -28.67
N ASP A 551 9.79 -2.78 -29.69
CA ASP A 551 9.84 -4.25 -29.62
C ASP A 551 11.15 -4.75 -28.97
N GLU A 552 11.29 -6.08 -28.90
CA GLU A 552 12.49 -6.72 -28.35
C GLU A 552 13.75 -6.50 -29.20
N ASP A 553 13.59 -6.14 -30.47
CA ASP A 553 14.67 -5.85 -31.40
C ASP A 553 15.05 -4.35 -31.39
N GLU A 554 14.53 -3.59 -30.42
CA GLU A 554 14.77 -2.16 -30.22
C GLU A 554 14.18 -1.29 -31.33
N LYS A 555 13.27 -1.84 -32.15
CA LYS A 555 12.60 -1.09 -33.21
C LYS A 555 11.38 -0.33 -32.63
N PRO A 556 11.23 0.97 -32.95
CA PRO A 556 10.02 1.70 -32.57
C PRO A 556 8.80 1.14 -33.30
N ILE A 557 7.78 0.77 -32.53
CA ILE A 557 6.50 0.25 -33.04
C ILE A 557 5.49 1.39 -33.15
N PHE A 558 5.47 2.25 -32.13
CA PHE A 558 4.52 3.35 -32.03
C PHE A 558 5.12 4.45 -31.17
N HIS A 559 5.10 5.68 -31.67
CA HIS A 559 5.38 6.85 -30.86
C HIS A 559 4.52 8.00 -31.35
N THR A 560 4.04 8.83 -30.43
CA THR A 560 3.24 10.00 -30.80
C THR A 560 3.25 11.01 -29.66
N TYR A 561 2.99 12.28 -30.01
CA TYR A 561 2.51 13.25 -29.04
C TYR A 561 1.04 12.98 -28.72
N VAL A 562 0.65 13.30 -27.49
CA VAL A 562 -0.67 13.00 -26.94
C VAL A 562 -1.36 14.31 -26.58
N VAL A 563 -2.58 14.53 -27.07
CA VAL A 563 -3.39 15.69 -26.69
C VAL A 563 -3.76 15.58 -25.20
N PRO A 564 -3.29 16.50 -24.35
CA PRO A 564 -3.61 16.51 -22.94
C PRO A 564 -5.10 16.77 -22.72
N LEU A 565 -5.75 16.03 -21.81
CA LEU A 565 -7.19 16.20 -21.52
C LEU A 565 -7.50 17.52 -20.80
N ILE A 566 -6.48 18.14 -20.22
CA ILE A 566 -6.54 19.44 -19.56
C ILE A 566 -5.40 20.30 -20.10
N PRO A 567 -5.50 21.64 -20.08
CA PRO A 567 -4.45 22.52 -20.58
C PRO A 567 -3.10 22.25 -19.91
N VAL A 568 -2.05 22.22 -20.72
CA VAL A 568 -0.66 22.18 -20.24
C VAL A 568 -0.32 23.54 -19.64
N THR A 569 0.11 23.55 -18.40
CA THR A 569 0.53 24.78 -17.68
C THR A 569 2.03 24.83 -17.46
N ASP A 570 2.70 23.69 -17.51
CA ASP A 570 4.16 23.59 -17.49
C ASP A 570 4.59 22.48 -18.46
N TYR A 571 5.23 22.84 -19.56
CA TYR A 571 5.70 21.86 -20.54
C TYR A 571 6.98 21.12 -20.10
N ARG A 572 7.65 21.58 -19.04
CA ARG A 572 8.91 20.99 -18.55
C ARG A 572 9.96 20.89 -19.66
N ASN A 573 10.04 21.92 -20.50
CA ASN A 573 10.80 21.96 -21.75
C ASN A 573 12.26 21.56 -21.55
N GLU A 574 12.86 22.02 -20.46
CA GLU A 574 14.25 21.75 -20.07
C GLU A 574 14.53 20.28 -19.76
N VAL A 575 13.48 19.48 -19.50
CA VAL A 575 13.58 18.04 -19.26
C VAL A 575 13.08 17.26 -20.48
N THR A 576 11.86 17.54 -20.97
CA THR A 576 11.17 16.69 -21.95
C THR A 576 11.39 17.12 -23.40
N GLY A 577 11.81 18.37 -23.62
CA GLY A 577 11.89 18.97 -24.96
C GLY A 577 10.55 19.22 -25.64
N ILE A 578 9.42 18.97 -24.96
CA ILE A 578 8.08 19.10 -25.52
C ILE A 578 7.67 20.56 -25.54
N THR A 579 7.14 21.04 -26.67
CA THR A 579 6.67 22.42 -26.84
C THR A 579 5.19 22.47 -27.20
N GLU A 580 4.59 23.65 -27.11
CA GLU A 580 3.22 23.89 -27.59
C GLU A 580 3.04 23.55 -29.07
N GLU A 581 4.09 23.72 -29.89
CA GLU A 581 4.03 23.37 -31.31
C GLU A 581 3.85 21.86 -31.52
N ASN A 582 4.45 21.03 -30.66
CA ASN A 582 4.27 19.58 -30.72
C ASN A 582 2.82 19.15 -30.42
N MET A 583 2.02 20.01 -29.77
CA MET A 583 0.62 19.71 -29.43
C MET A 583 -0.35 19.97 -30.59
N ARG A 584 0.04 20.73 -31.62
CA ARG A 584 -0.87 21.09 -32.73
C ARG A 584 -1.35 19.87 -33.52
N ASP A 585 -0.44 18.93 -33.76
CA ASP A 585 -0.68 17.69 -34.52
C ASP A 585 -0.70 16.45 -33.61
N ALA A 586 -0.87 16.64 -32.30
CA ALA A 586 -0.89 15.53 -31.34
C ALA A 586 -2.15 14.67 -31.47
N MET A 587 -2.00 13.38 -31.13
CA MET A 587 -3.08 12.41 -31.22
C MET A 587 -3.99 12.47 -29.99
N PRO A 588 -5.33 12.44 -30.13
CA PRO A 588 -6.24 12.39 -28.99
C PRO A 588 -5.95 11.20 -28.07
N LEU A 589 -5.93 11.42 -26.74
CA LEU A 589 -5.59 10.38 -25.76
C LEU A 589 -6.36 9.07 -25.98
N LYS A 590 -7.64 9.15 -26.35
CA LYS A 590 -8.45 7.96 -26.60
C LYS A 590 -7.93 7.11 -27.76
N GLU A 591 -7.50 7.75 -28.84
CA GLU A 591 -6.92 7.06 -29.99
C GLU A 591 -5.55 6.45 -29.63
N VAL A 592 -4.74 7.17 -28.85
CA VAL A 592 -3.47 6.66 -28.31
C VAL A 592 -3.70 5.40 -27.47
N GLN A 593 -4.67 5.43 -26.55
CA GLN A 593 -5.05 4.28 -25.73
C GLN A 593 -5.45 3.08 -26.59
N ASP A 594 -6.30 3.30 -27.59
CA ASP A 594 -6.83 2.24 -28.44
C ASP A 594 -5.70 1.60 -29.29
N LYS A 595 -4.76 2.39 -29.81
CA LYS A 595 -3.57 1.88 -30.52
C LYS A 595 -2.64 1.10 -29.62
N ILE A 596 -2.34 1.60 -28.42
CA ILE A 596 -1.49 0.89 -27.45
C ILE A 596 -2.13 -0.45 -27.06
N LEU A 597 -3.42 -0.46 -26.71
CA LEU A 597 -4.13 -1.68 -26.36
C LEU A 597 -4.20 -2.66 -27.54
N GLN A 598 -4.36 -2.18 -28.77
CA GLN A 598 -4.33 -3.02 -29.96
C GLN A 598 -2.97 -3.73 -30.12
N ILE A 599 -1.87 -2.99 -29.91
CA ILE A 599 -0.49 -3.54 -29.96
C ILE A 599 -0.29 -4.57 -28.85
N LEU A 600 -0.72 -4.26 -27.62
CA LEU A 600 -0.50 -5.12 -26.46
C LEU A 600 -1.38 -6.37 -26.48
N TYR A 601 -2.66 -6.27 -26.84
CA TYR A 601 -3.57 -7.42 -26.91
C TYR A 601 -3.34 -8.28 -28.13
N ASN A 602 -2.69 -7.78 -29.18
CA ASN A 602 -2.25 -8.57 -30.33
C ASN A 602 -3.38 -9.44 -30.95
N GLY A 603 -4.59 -8.85 -31.03
CA GLY A 603 -5.79 -9.51 -31.58
C GLY A 603 -6.64 -10.30 -30.58
N GLU A 604 -6.34 -10.24 -29.27
CA GLU A 604 -7.18 -10.86 -28.23
C GLU A 604 -8.29 -9.94 -27.73
N SER A 605 -9.48 -10.51 -27.53
CA SER A 605 -10.61 -9.81 -26.93
C SER A 605 -10.48 -9.69 -25.40
N ILE A 606 -10.93 -8.57 -24.84
CA ILE A 606 -10.82 -8.21 -23.41
C ILE A 606 -11.32 -9.32 -22.45
N GLY A 607 -12.30 -10.14 -22.86
CA GLY A 607 -12.84 -11.23 -22.05
C GLY A 607 -11.93 -12.45 -21.86
N ILE A 608 -10.90 -12.64 -22.69
CA ILE A 608 -10.03 -13.83 -22.72
C ILE A 608 -8.70 -13.62 -21.97
N LEU A 609 -8.36 -12.37 -21.60
CA LEU A 609 -7.12 -11.97 -20.88
C LEU A 609 -6.93 -12.60 -19.48
N ARG A 610 -7.87 -13.47 -19.05
CA ARG A 610 -7.88 -14.13 -17.73
C ARG A 610 -7.36 -15.58 -17.76
N LEU A 611 -6.94 -16.09 -18.92
CA LEU A 611 -6.41 -17.46 -19.07
C LEU A 611 -4.94 -17.43 -19.51
N HIS A 612 -4.11 -18.23 -18.84
CA HIS A 612 -2.68 -18.38 -19.19
C HIS A 612 -2.53 -19.00 -20.59
N GLY A 613 -1.70 -18.37 -21.43
CA GLY A 613 -1.39 -18.86 -22.79
C GLY A 613 -1.96 -18.02 -23.93
N GLY A 614 -2.46 -16.81 -23.65
CA GLY A 614 -2.89 -15.85 -24.68
C GLY A 614 -1.75 -15.23 -25.49
N LYS A 615 -2.10 -14.63 -26.63
CA LYS A 615 -1.24 -13.87 -27.55
C LYS A 615 -0.93 -12.45 -27.06
N ALA A 616 -1.51 -11.99 -25.95
CA ALA A 616 -1.21 -10.70 -25.34
C ALA A 616 0.28 -10.60 -24.95
N ARG A 617 0.87 -9.42 -25.20
CA ARG A 617 2.31 -9.18 -25.06
C ARG A 617 2.67 -8.79 -23.64
N VAL A 618 3.87 -9.12 -23.20
CA VAL A 618 4.45 -8.64 -21.94
C VAL A 618 4.74 -7.15 -22.07
N LEU A 619 4.33 -6.33 -21.10
CA LEU A 619 4.63 -4.89 -21.07
C LEU A 619 5.80 -4.61 -20.12
N VAL A 620 6.86 -4.04 -20.66
CA VAL A 620 8.11 -3.71 -19.97
C VAL A 620 8.24 -2.19 -19.81
N GLY A 621 8.81 -1.72 -18.70
CA GLY A 621 9.06 -0.29 -18.52
C GLY A 621 9.70 0.03 -17.18
N HIS A 622 9.76 1.31 -16.83
CA HIS A 622 10.29 1.79 -15.57
C HIS A 622 9.24 2.64 -14.84
N SER A 623 8.70 2.14 -13.74
CA SER A 623 7.58 2.77 -13.03
C SER A 623 6.27 2.79 -13.82
N LEU A 624 6.01 1.73 -14.61
CA LEU A 624 4.84 1.53 -15.48
C LEU A 624 3.48 1.94 -14.88
N GLY A 625 3.31 1.82 -13.56
CA GLY A 625 2.09 2.26 -12.89
C GLY A 625 1.82 3.77 -13.05
N HIS A 626 2.87 4.59 -13.05
CA HIS A 626 2.76 6.03 -13.28
C HIS A 626 2.37 6.33 -14.73
N ASP A 627 3.01 5.66 -15.70
CA ASP A 627 2.73 5.81 -17.13
C ASP A 627 1.29 5.41 -17.47
N LEU A 628 0.87 4.23 -17.00
CA LEU A 628 -0.48 3.71 -17.21
C LEU A 628 -1.54 4.61 -16.55
N ASN A 629 -1.26 5.19 -15.37
CA ASN A 629 -2.17 6.13 -14.72
C ASN A 629 -2.33 7.42 -15.54
N CYS A 630 -1.23 7.99 -16.04
CA CYS A 630 -1.27 9.20 -16.88
C CYS A 630 -1.97 8.94 -18.22
N LEU A 631 -1.81 7.74 -18.78
CA LEU A 631 -2.56 7.27 -19.95
C LEU A 631 -4.00 6.84 -19.63
N ARG A 632 -4.40 6.75 -18.35
CA ARG A 632 -5.70 6.20 -17.90
C ARG A 632 -6.00 4.80 -18.43
N MET A 633 -4.99 3.95 -18.44
CA MET A 633 -5.03 2.58 -18.94
C MET A 633 -4.85 1.57 -17.80
N ASN A 634 -5.44 0.38 -17.97
CA ASN A 634 -5.20 -0.77 -17.10
C ASN A 634 -4.64 -1.92 -17.94
N TYR A 635 -3.62 -2.60 -17.44
CA TYR A 635 -3.05 -3.78 -18.07
C TYR A 635 -2.80 -4.88 -17.02
N PRO A 636 -2.99 -6.18 -17.34
CA PRO A 636 -2.94 -7.24 -16.33
C PRO A 636 -1.58 -7.32 -15.61
N ASP A 637 -1.59 -7.27 -14.28
CA ASP A 637 -0.37 -7.25 -13.44
C ASP A 637 0.62 -8.38 -13.74
N HIS A 638 0.12 -9.57 -14.08
CA HIS A 638 0.96 -10.74 -14.38
C HIS A 638 1.75 -10.61 -15.71
N LEU A 639 1.35 -9.69 -16.59
CA LEU A 639 2.02 -9.33 -17.84
C LEU A 639 2.91 -8.09 -17.71
N LEU A 640 2.94 -7.43 -16.56
CA LEU A 640 3.81 -6.27 -16.31
C LEU A 640 5.23 -6.70 -15.91
N ARG A 641 6.23 -5.99 -16.43
CA ARG A 641 7.66 -6.14 -16.11
C ARG A 641 8.25 -4.76 -15.83
N ASP A 642 7.97 -4.30 -14.62
CA ASP A 642 8.41 -2.99 -14.14
C ASP A 642 9.80 -3.10 -13.48
N THR A 643 10.80 -2.48 -14.12
CA THR A 643 12.19 -2.46 -13.64
C THR A 643 12.35 -1.72 -12.30
N ALA A 644 11.44 -0.81 -11.94
CA ALA A 644 11.45 -0.10 -10.66
C ALA A 644 10.93 -0.96 -9.50
N LYS A 645 10.08 -1.94 -9.79
CA LYS A 645 9.44 -2.84 -8.79
C LYS A 645 10.03 -4.25 -8.77
N TYR A 646 11.00 -4.56 -9.64
CA TYR A 646 11.59 -5.90 -9.71
C TYR A 646 12.64 -6.11 -8.60
N PRO A 647 12.39 -6.97 -7.59
CA PRO A 647 13.25 -7.02 -6.39
C PRO A 647 14.74 -7.26 -6.66
N PRO A 648 15.16 -8.06 -7.66
CA PRO A 648 16.58 -8.17 -8.01
C PRO A 648 17.25 -6.85 -8.40
N LEU A 649 16.51 -5.90 -8.98
CA LEU A 649 17.01 -4.59 -9.40
C LEU A 649 16.82 -3.50 -8.35
N MET A 650 16.09 -3.75 -7.27
CA MET A 650 15.80 -2.77 -6.23
C MET A 650 16.96 -2.64 -5.21
N LYS A 651 16.95 -1.52 -4.49
CA LYS A 651 17.84 -1.29 -3.34
C LYS A 651 17.57 -2.33 -2.24
N THR A 652 18.51 -2.49 -1.32
CA THR A 652 18.39 -3.42 -0.19
C THR A 652 17.23 -3.07 0.75
N ASN A 653 16.78 -1.82 0.78
CA ASN A 653 15.61 -1.33 1.52
C ASN A 653 14.31 -1.36 0.70
N LEU A 654 14.30 -2.03 -0.47
CA LEU A 654 13.13 -2.12 -1.37
C LEU A 654 12.66 -0.75 -1.94
N VAL A 655 13.55 0.24 -2.01
CA VAL A 655 13.31 1.46 -2.78
C VAL A 655 13.84 1.26 -4.21
N SER A 656 13.16 1.83 -5.20
CA SER A 656 13.61 1.79 -6.59
C SER A 656 14.93 2.54 -6.79
N HIS A 657 15.69 2.11 -7.79
CA HIS A 657 16.74 2.92 -8.39
C HIS A 657 16.16 3.67 -9.58
N SER A 658 16.73 4.82 -9.95
CA SER A 658 16.37 5.47 -11.21
C SER A 658 16.79 4.61 -12.40
N LEU A 659 16.07 4.73 -13.53
CA LEU A 659 16.45 4.07 -14.77
C LEU A 659 17.89 4.42 -15.17
N LYS A 660 18.27 5.70 -15.08
CA LYS A 660 19.65 6.17 -15.30
C LYS A 660 20.70 5.39 -14.50
N TYR A 661 20.44 5.16 -13.21
CA TYR A 661 21.34 4.36 -12.39
C TYR A 661 21.40 2.90 -12.86
N LEU A 662 20.24 2.28 -13.14
CA LEU A 662 20.17 0.89 -13.57
C LEU A 662 20.87 0.68 -14.91
N THR A 663 20.65 1.56 -15.88
CA THR A 663 21.27 1.53 -17.21
C THR A 663 22.78 1.65 -17.11
N LYS A 664 23.30 2.65 -16.38
CA LYS A 664 24.75 2.78 -16.17
C LYS A 664 25.34 1.56 -15.46
N THR A 665 24.69 1.09 -14.41
CA THR A 665 25.21 0.04 -13.52
C THR A 665 25.18 -1.34 -14.17
N TYR A 666 24.14 -1.64 -14.94
CA TYR A 666 23.90 -2.98 -15.47
C TYR A 666 24.05 -3.07 -16.98
N LEU A 667 23.96 -1.98 -17.74
CA LEU A 667 24.12 -1.97 -19.21
C LEU A 667 25.41 -1.30 -19.69
N GLY A 668 25.97 -0.36 -18.92
CA GLY A 668 27.30 0.22 -19.17
C GLY A 668 27.31 1.54 -19.93
N TYR A 669 26.14 2.13 -20.21
CA TYR A 669 26.02 3.43 -20.88
C TYR A 669 25.17 4.41 -20.06
N ASP A 670 25.32 5.71 -20.34
CA ASP A 670 24.53 6.77 -19.71
C ASP A 670 23.31 7.12 -20.58
N ILE A 671 22.20 7.46 -19.93
CA ILE A 671 20.95 7.95 -20.53
C ILE A 671 20.53 9.23 -19.83
N GLN A 672 19.58 9.97 -20.40
CA GLN A 672 19.07 11.22 -19.80
C GLN A 672 20.23 12.19 -19.51
N SER A 673 21.15 12.31 -20.49
CA SER A 673 22.31 13.21 -20.42
C SER A 673 21.99 14.61 -20.94
N GLY A 674 20.84 14.75 -21.62
CA GLY A 674 20.25 16.00 -22.09
C GLY A 674 18.73 15.94 -21.88
N LEU A 675 17.97 16.32 -22.91
CA LEU A 675 16.52 16.12 -22.92
C LEU A 675 16.19 14.62 -22.83
N HIS A 676 15.13 14.29 -22.11
CA HIS A 676 14.62 12.94 -22.01
C HIS A 676 13.98 12.54 -23.34
N ASP A 677 14.32 11.34 -23.80
CA ASP A 677 13.73 10.73 -24.99
C ASP A 677 13.08 9.40 -24.58
N PRO A 678 11.75 9.25 -24.70
CA PRO A 678 11.06 8.04 -24.25
C PRO A 678 11.52 6.80 -25.03
N TYR A 679 12.10 6.97 -26.23
CA TYR A 679 12.74 5.87 -26.95
C TYR A 679 13.99 5.32 -26.24
N GLU A 680 14.87 6.22 -25.76
CA GLU A 680 16.07 5.83 -25.00
C GLU A 680 15.69 5.06 -23.72
N ASP A 681 14.65 5.52 -23.04
CA ASP A 681 14.14 4.91 -21.81
C ASP A 681 13.46 3.55 -22.08
N CYS A 682 12.65 3.46 -23.13
CA CYS A 682 12.06 2.21 -23.63
C CYS A 682 13.14 1.14 -23.92
N VAL A 683 14.14 1.49 -24.73
CA VAL A 683 15.22 0.57 -25.11
C VAL A 683 16.01 0.15 -23.88
N SER A 684 16.27 1.07 -22.96
CA SER A 684 17.00 0.78 -21.72
C SER A 684 16.23 -0.17 -20.80
N ALA A 685 14.92 0.05 -20.62
CA ALA A 685 14.06 -0.86 -19.86
C ALA A 685 13.97 -2.25 -20.54
N MET A 686 13.86 -2.31 -21.86
CA MET A 686 13.85 -3.55 -22.64
C MET A 686 15.17 -4.33 -22.49
N ARG A 687 16.31 -3.66 -22.60
CA ARG A 687 17.64 -4.26 -22.43
C ARG A 687 17.85 -4.79 -21.01
N LEU A 688 17.40 -4.06 -19.98
CA LEU A 688 17.38 -4.54 -18.60
C LEU A 688 16.51 -5.80 -18.47
N TYR A 689 15.29 -5.78 -19.02
CA TYR A 689 14.41 -6.93 -19.03
C TYR A 689 15.05 -8.15 -19.69
N LYS A 690 15.57 -8.02 -20.90
CA LYS A 690 16.27 -9.09 -21.64
C LYS A 690 17.44 -9.64 -20.82
N ARG A 691 18.21 -8.78 -20.15
CA ARG A 691 19.34 -9.18 -19.30
C ARG A 691 18.90 -10.02 -18.10
N MET A 692 17.82 -9.63 -17.42
CA MET A 692 17.28 -10.41 -16.30
C MET A 692 16.62 -11.70 -16.78
N ARG A 693 15.94 -11.67 -17.93
CA ARG A 693 15.33 -12.82 -18.59
C ARG A 693 16.36 -13.86 -19.01
N SER A 694 17.56 -13.44 -19.41
CA SER A 694 18.66 -14.33 -19.81
C SER A 694 19.46 -14.97 -18.66
N GLN A 695 19.13 -14.67 -17.40
CA GLN A 695 19.89 -15.21 -16.25
C GLN A 695 19.74 -16.73 -16.17
N CYS A 696 20.88 -17.43 -16.09
CA CYS A 696 20.93 -18.89 -15.97
C CYS A 696 20.57 -19.32 -14.55
N HIS A 697 19.39 -19.92 -14.38
CA HIS A 697 18.98 -20.56 -13.12
C HIS A 697 18.81 -22.07 -13.35
N PRO A 698 19.13 -22.94 -12.36
CA PRO A 698 18.93 -24.38 -12.50
C PRO A 698 17.45 -24.72 -12.70
N ARG A 699 17.05 -25.15 -13.90
CA ARG A 699 15.75 -25.78 -14.13
C ARG A 699 15.79 -27.14 -13.43
N LYS A 700 15.17 -27.28 -12.26
CA LYS A 700 14.93 -28.60 -11.66
C LYS A 700 14.12 -29.43 -12.66
N GLY A 701 14.61 -30.64 -12.94
CA GLY A 701 14.03 -31.58 -13.90
C GLY A 701 12.56 -31.92 -13.61
N MET A 702 11.86 -32.25 -14.70
CA MET A 702 10.45 -32.61 -14.82
C MET A 702 10.01 -33.71 -13.82
N GLY A 703 8.88 -33.49 -13.14
CA GLY A 703 8.13 -34.53 -12.41
C GLY A 703 7.24 -33.98 -11.28
N MET A 704 5.93 -33.86 -11.54
CA MET A 704 4.85 -33.47 -10.59
C MET A 704 4.84 -32.02 -10.05
N LEU A 705 4.12 -31.13 -10.74
CA LEU A 705 3.04 -30.27 -10.20
C LEU A 705 2.63 -29.22 -11.24
N LEU A 706 1.84 -29.66 -12.21
CA LEU A 706 1.25 -28.83 -13.28
C LEU A 706 0.02 -28.02 -12.79
N ALA A 707 -0.01 -27.57 -11.54
CA ALA A 707 -1.15 -26.80 -11.01
C ALA A 707 -0.80 -25.74 -9.93
N ALA A 708 0.47 -25.53 -9.56
CA ALA A 708 0.83 -24.72 -8.38
C ALA A 708 1.85 -23.60 -8.64
N ALA A 709 1.89 -23.06 -9.86
CA ALA A 709 2.86 -22.03 -10.27
C ALA A 709 2.30 -20.59 -10.36
N HIS A 710 1.04 -20.34 -9.97
CA HIS A 710 0.40 -19.05 -10.24
C HIS A 710 -0.31 -18.44 -9.02
N SER A 711 0.47 -18.07 -8.01
CA SER A 711 0.33 -16.78 -7.33
C SER A 711 1.64 -16.49 -6.56
N PRO A 712 2.13 -15.25 -6.52
CA PRO A 712 3.23 -14.88 -5.62
C PRO A 712 2.84 -14.83 -4.13
N SER A 713 1.62 -15.25 -3.75
CA SER A 713 1.01 -14.81 -2.49
C SER A 713 0.86 -15.86 -1.39
N THR A 714 1.03 -17.15 -1.66
CA THR A 714 0.94 -18.17 -0.59
C THR A 714 2.32 -18.60 -0.14
N ASN A 715 2.67 -18.27 1.11
CA ASN A 715 3.90 -18.73 1.73
C ASN A 715 3.83 -20.26 1.87
N THR A 716 4.68 -20.98 1.15
CA THR A 716 4.66 -22.46 1.13
C THR A 716 4.89 -23.07 2.50
N PHE A 717 5.50 -22.34 3.42
CA PHE A 717 5.72 -22.75 4.79
C PHE A 717 4.43 -22.80 5.64
N ASP A 718 3.34 -22.15 5.22
CA ASP A 718 2.08 -22.12 5.98
C ASP A 718 1.29 -23.43 5.86
N SER A 719 1.60 -24.26 4.85
CA SER A 719 1.01 -25.59 4.66
C SER A 719 1.63 -26.68 5.54
N TRP A 720 2.65 -26.37 6.35
CA TRP A 720 3.39 -27.34 7.16
C TRP A 720 3.26 -27.05 8.65
N LYS A 721 3.20 -28.09 9.49
CA LYS A 721 3.16 -27.90 10.94
C LYS A 721 4.53 -27.43 11.45
N PRO A 722 4.61 -26.56 12.49
CA PRO A 722 5.88 -26.04 13.00
C PRO A 722 6.91 -27.12 13.34
N LYS A 723 6.48 -28.20 14.00
CA LYS A 723 7.34 -29.35 14.34
C LYS A 723 7.91 -30.08 13.12
N GLU A 724 7.18 -30.11 12.00
CA GLU A 724 7.66 -30.74 10.76
C GLU A 724 8.77 -29.90 10.13
N LEU A 725 8.61 -28.57 10.12
CA LEU A 725 9.62 -27.63 9.61
C LEU A 725 10.91 -27.63 10.46
N GLU A 726 10.79 -27.82 11.77
CA GLU A 726 11.94 -27.93 12.66
C GLU A 726 12.74 -29.23 12.46
N ASN A 727 12.08 -30.30 12.01
CA ASN A 727 12.72 -31.58 11.70
C ASN A 727 13.41 -31.58 10.32
N MET A 728 13.05 -30.68 9.41
CA MET A 728 13.67 -30.57 8.09
C MET A 728 15.12 -30.09 8.18
N THR A 729 15.98 -30.57 7.29
CA THR A 729 17.33 -30.04 7.06
C THR A 729 17.28 -28.62 6.46
N PRO A 730 18.36 -27.81 6.57
CA PRO A 730 18.42 -26.50 5.90
C PRO A 730 18.20 -26.55 4.39
N ASP A 731 18.62 -27.63 3.72
CA ASP A 731 18.45 -27.82 2.29
C ASP A 731 17.00 -28.19 1.93
N GLU A 732 16.32 -29.00 2.75
CA GLU A 732 14.88 -29.26 2.60
C GLU A 732 14.07 -27.99 2.80
N LEU A 733 14.35 -27.19 3.84
CA LEU A 733 13.73 -25.88 4.05
C LEU A 733 13.93 -24.94 2.85
N PHE A 734 15.12 -24.96 2.24
CA PHE A 734 15.38 -24.17 1.03
C PHE A 734 14.62 -24.72 -0.17
N SER A 735 14.50 -26.04 -0.30
CA SER A 735 13.85 -26.70 -1.45
C SER A 735 12.35 -26.40 -1.56
N ILE A 736 11.67 -26.17 -0.42
CA ILE A 736 10.25 -25.81 -0.38
C ILE A 736 10.01 -24.30 -0.40
N SER A 737 11.05 -23.49 -0.23
CA SER A 737 10.95 -22.03 -0.24
C SER A 737 10.72 -21.50 -1.67
N LYS A 738 9.73 -20.62 -1.83
CA LYS A 738 9.41 -19.96 -3.10
C LYS A 738 9.81 -18.49 -3.06
N SER A 739 10.07 -17.94 -4.25
CA SER A 739 10.28 -16.51 -4.44
C SER A 739 8.97 -15.75 -4.18
N ASN A 740 9.06 -14.59 -3.53
CA ASN A 740 7.93 -13.66 -3.37
C ASN A 740 7.73 -12.75 -4.60
N TYR A 741 8.47 -12.99 -5.69
CA TYR A 741 8.33 -12.28 -6.96
C TYR A 741 8.47 -13.25 -8.14
N LYS A 742 7.84 -12.90 -9.27
CA LYS A 742 8.00 -13.64 -10.54
C LYS A 742 9.36 -13.30 -11.16
N CYS A 743 10.28 -14.27 -11.19
CA CYS A 743 11.57 -14.08 -11.84
C CYS A 743 11.42 -14.05 -13.36
N TRP A 744 12.00 -13.05 -14.02
CA TRP A 744 11.84 -12.84 -15.46
C TRP A 744 12.52 -13.92 -16.31
N CYS A 745 13.44 -14.72 -15.74
CA CYS A 745 13.99 -15.90 -16.43
C CYS A 745 12.94 -16.98 -16.73
N LEU A 746 11.79 -16.94 -16.02
CA LEU A 746 10.67 -17.85 -16.25
C LEU A 746 9.87 -17.48 -17.49
N ASP A 747 10.08 -16.28 -18.05
CA ASP A 747 9.49 -15.89 -19.32
C ASP A 747 10.15 -16.61 -20.50
N SER A 748 11.39 -17.13 -20.33
CA SER A 748 12.14 -17.87 -21.37
C SER A 748 11.73 -19.36 -21.53
N GLY A 749 10.50 -19.73 -21.15
CA GLY A 749 9.99 -21.10 -21.27
C GLY A 749 9.48 -21.40 -22.68
N PRO A 750 9.60 -22.64 -23.21
CA PRO A 750 8.83 -23.00 -24.38
C PRO A 750 7.34 -22.83 -24.05
N LEU A 751 6.68 -21.92 -24.75
CA LEU A 751 5.22 -21.92 -24.88
C LEU A 751 4.86 -23.32 -25.38
N LEU A 752 4.13 -24.09 -24.57
CA LEU A 752 3.57 -25.36 -24.98
C LEU A 752 2.66 -25.08 -26.19
N SER A 753 3.12 -25.48 -27.37
CA SER A 753 2.32 -25.62 -28.59
C SER A 753 1.25 -26.68 -28.43
#